data_AF-A0A2Z6SHQ6-F1
#
_entry.id   AF-A0A2Z6SHQ6-F1
#
_cell.length_a   1.000
_cell.length_b   1.000
_cell.length_c   1.000
_cell.angle_alpha   90.00
_cell.angle_beta   90.00
_cell.angle_gamma   90.00
#
_symmetry.space_group_name_H-M   'P 1'
#
loop_
_entity.id
_entity.type
_entity.pdbx_description
1 polymer ?
#
loop_
_entity_poly.entity_id
_entity_poly.type
_entity_poly.pdbx_seq_one_letter_code
_entity_poly.pdbx_strand_id
1 'polypeptide(L)'
;MSKFASISGTTSKLPKAEQMMAWSQDDVQTFLRENRTRLNLEYADIDKIYNEKIDGEAFLALTQDDLTKLGIVLGPVKKVMNLINDIRGKPSIKRKKHDTDDQKLERFWRALKNGEIMENKNGEFLKLPEDGNYLLDQDEQGSNTNEPNKPSLFVRRCYHDLYEMIFNNVKVRRWRISGNPGIGKTFFCFYLLYHLARTNQTVIYHRLKKPSILFSDDDVYSYPEDNIHVFKDFLANKKVWYIVDGREPMDYVAKTILFCSPQKHYYDAYDKLNVAIRYMPVWTWKEVDNCRNELFSHLNQEYVWELYKKWGEIPQFTLFYAQSDEQQALLKMAINAVNENLLDFVGETTEDNNSSHRIVHIRPNVPEVGEKDEEEIVYKNVPVNKEDEDEIFLTNEPKEEKDDDDVEDTSSSSALAVSKSNKRKGVVEKSDVVERLFYSKFTLEFASDYVSEAVIDKLINNYKHKLQSFVEASSSITDYATLRGTIFERIAHKKLLEGATFWTRPLFETTVSAPCFKIIERLSIPRHKLLFSEIDEIAPDNYCIPIQKTNATFDAFVPPDTFFQMTNAKNNPIITHGLEQYINKNDNSDIKFYFVLPKHLYESYDEQALHTKKDTVLKKRPCWVNRIKQYALEVELEL
;
A
#
# COMPACT_ATOMS: atom_id res chain seq x y z
N MET A 1 -40.34 -64.18 30.08
CA MET A 1 -38.99 -63.77 30.53
C MET A 1 -38.59 -62.49 29.81
N SER A 2 -38.96 -61.32 30.34
CA SER A 2 -38.57 -60.01 29.80
C SER A 2 -37.36 -59.49 30.58
N LYS A 3 -36.23 -59.27 29.90
CA LYS A 3 -35.10 -58.55 30.48
C LYS A 3 -35.23 -57.07 30.15
N PHE A 4 -35.54 -56.29 31.18
CA PHE A 4 -35.20 -54.88 31.25
C PHE A 4 -33.68 -54.75 31.36
N ALA A 5 -33.09 -53.87 30.55
CA ALA A 5 -31.79 -53.27 30.81
C ALA A 5 -31.92 -51.77 30.55
N SER A 6 -31.54 -50.99 31.55
CA SER A 6 -31.66 -49.54 31.64
C SER A 6 -30.85 -48.81 30.57
N ILE A 7 -31.49 -47.87 29.88
CA ILE A 7 -30.84 -46.91 28.99
C ILE A 7 -30.54 -45.66 29.81
N SER A 8 -29.25 -45.35 29.96
CA SER A 8 -28.79 -44.03 30.40
C SER A 8 -27.75 -43.49 29.42
N GLY A 9 -28.07 -42.34 28.81
CA GLY A 9 -27.10 -41.41 28.20
C GLY A 9 -26.57 -41.78 26.81
N THR A 10 -27.32 -41.46 25.76
CA THR A 10 -26.80 -41.45 24.37
C THR A 10 -27.01 -40.07 23.76
N THR A 11 -25.91 -39.38 23.47
CA THR A 11 -25.90 -38.28 22.48
C THR A 11 -26.31 -38.88 21.13
N SER A 12 -27.52 -38.58 20.66
CA SER A 12 -28.03 -39.08 19.37
C SER A 12 -27.20 -38.52 18.21
N LYS A 13 -26.58 -39.40 17.42
CA LYS A 13 -25.95 -39.02 16.14
C LYS A 13 -27.03 -38.45 15.20
N LEU A 14 -26.75 -37.30 14.58
CA LEU A 14 -27.59 -36.74 13.52
C LEU A 14 -27.60 -37.64 12.27
N PRO A 15 -28.71 -37.75 11.53
CA PRO A 15 -28.77 -38.48 10.26
C PRO A 15 -27.91 -37.80 9.19
N LYS A 16 -27.41 -38.57 8.22
CA LYS A 16 -26.78 -38.00 7.01
C LYS A 16 -27.85 -37.46 6.06
N ALA A 17 -27.54 -36.42 5.28
CA ALA A 17 -28.44 -35.86 4.25
C ALA A 17 -29.03 -36.93 3.32
N GLU A 18 -28.22 -37.89 2.86
CA GLU A 18 -28.63 -39.01 2.00
C GLU A 18 -29.68 -39.92 2.63
N GLN A 19 -29.60 -40.13 3.94
CA GLN A 19 -30.58 -40.93 4.67
C GLN A 19 -31.88 -40.15 4.86
N MET A 20 -31.76 -38.86 5.16
CA MET A 20 -32.92 -37.98 5.34
C MET A 20 -33.68 -37.76 4.03
N MET A 21 -33.02 -37.71 2.87
CA MET A 21 -33.71 -37.62 1.58
C MET A 21 -34.67 -38.80 1.31
N ALA A 22 -34.43 -39.97 1.91
CA ALA A 22 -35.28 -41.15 1.76
C ALA A 22 -36.43 -41.21 2.78
N TRP A 23 -36.55 -40.22 3.66
CA TRP A 23 -37.56 -40.21 4.73
C TRP A 23 -38.93 -39.83 4.23
N SER A 24 -39.93 -40.56 4.72
CA SER A 24 -41.32 -40.16 4.60
C SER A 24 -41.64 -38.98 5.51
N GLN A 25 -42.81 -38.37 5.32
CA GLN A 25 -43.34 -37.34 6.20
C GLN A 25 -43.46 -37.82 7.67
N ASP A 26 -43.79 -39.09 7.90
CA ASP A 26 -43.90 -39.69 9.25
C ASP A 26 -42.53 -39.82 9.93
N ASP A 27 -41.50 -40.14 9.14
CA ASP A 27 -40.12 -40.21 9.64
C ASP A 27 -39.61 -38.81 10.04
N VAL A 28 -39.89 -37.78 9.23
CA VAL A 28 -39.58 -36.38 9.55
C VAL A 28 -40.30 -35.94 10.83
N GLN A 29 -41.59 -36.29 10.98
CA GLN A 29 -42.36 -35.97 12.18
C GLN A 29 -41.77 -36.62 13.43
N THR A 30 -41.41 -37.90 13.33
CA THR A 30 -40.81 -38.69 14.41
C THR A 30 -39.48 -38.06 14.84
N PHE A 31 -38.63 -37.73 13.88
CA PHE A 31 -37.34 -37.07 14.13
C PHE A 31 -37.49 -35.69 14.81
N LEU A 32 -38.45 -34.87 14.37
CA LEU A 32 -38.73 -33.58 15.00
C LEU A 32 -39.27 -33.74 16.42
N ARG A 33 -40.07 -34.77 16.68
CA ARG A 33 -40.56 -35.10 18.03
C ARG A 33 -39.43 -35.54 18.96
N GLU A 34 -38.52 -36.37 18.48
CA GLU A 34 -37.32 -36.79 19.23
C GLU A 34 -36.38 -35.61 19.54
N ASN A 35 -36.34 -34.60 18.66
CA ASN A 35 -35.51 -33.40 18.80
C ASN A 35 -36.26 -32.17 19.36
N ARG A 36 -37.51 -32.33 19.78
CA ARG A 36 -38.43 -31.24 20.14
C ARG A 36 -37.85 -30.28 21.17
N THR A 37 -37.26 -30.82 22.24
CA THR A 37 -36.66 -30.04 23.34
C THR A 37 -35.43 -29.26 22.87
N ARG A 38 -34.57 -29.86 22.04
CA ARG A 38 -33.39 -29.21 21.46
C ARG A 38 -33.80 -28.04 20.55
N LEU A 39 -34.80 -28.27 19.70
CA LEU A 39 -35.31 -27.30 18.74
C LEU A 39 -36.24 -26.26 19.34
N ASN A 40 -36.67 -26.45 20.59
CA ASN A 40 -37.65 -25.61 21.28
C ASN A 40 -38.98 -25.51 20.52
N LEU A 41 -39.42 -26.62 19.90
CA LEU A 41 -40.68 -26.70 19.17
C LEU A 41 -41.81 -27.12 20.10
N GLU A 42 -43.01 -26.56 19.89
CA GLU A 42 -44.24 -27.14 20.45
C GLU A 42 -44.75 -28.27 19.55
N TYR A 43 -45.59 -29.17 20.09
CA TYR A 43 -46.21 -30.21 19.26
C TYR A 43 -47.04 -29.58 18.12
N ALA A 44 -47.70 -28.45 18.38
CA ALA A 44 -48.42 -27.69 17.35
C ALA A 44 -47.51 -27.19 16.23
N ASP A 45 -46.24 -26.86 16.50
CA ASP A 45 -45.27 -26.46 15.46
C ASP A 45 -44.85 -27.64 14.59
N ILE A 46 -44.69 -28.82 15.19
CA ILE A 46 -44.40 -30.06 14.45
C ILE A 46 -45.61 -30.45 13.60
N ASP A 47 -46.82 -30.31 14.13
CA ASP A 47 -48.04 -30.62 13.39
C ASP A 47 -48.27 -29.66 12.20
N LYS A 48 -47.90 -28.38 12.32
CA LYS A 48 -47.89 -27.44 11.18
C LYS A 48 -46.97 -27.90 10.06
N ILE A 49 -45.74 -28.33 10.39
CA ILE A 49 -44.78 -28.88 9.41
C ILE A 49 -45.34 -30.17 8.79
N TYR A 50 -45.93 -31.03 9.61
CA TYR A 50 -46.53 -32.28 9.16
C TYR A 50 -47.71 -32.04 8.22
N ASN A 51 -48.63 -31.12 8.53
CA ASN A 51 -49.85 -30.90 7.74
C ASN A 51 -49.59 -30.43 6.30
N GLU A 52 -48.41 -29.84 6.05
CA GLU A 52 -47.94 -29.45 4.70
C GLU A 52 -47.35 -30.61 3.89
N LYS A 53 -47.41 -31.84 4.41
CA LYS A 53 -46.90 -33.05 3.75
C LYS A 53 -45.41 -33.00 3.41
N ILE A 54 -44.62 -32.43 4.33
CA ILE A 54 -43.18 -32.26 4.18
C ILE A 54 -42.48 -33.60 4.42
N ASP A 55 -41.99 -34.22 3.35
CA ASP A 55 -41.09 -35.38 3.39
C ASP A 55 -39.63 -34.95 3.63
N GLY A 56 -38.71 -35.91 3.67
CA GLY A 56 -37.31 -35.64 4.00
C GLY A 56 -36.57 -34.73 3.00
N GLU A 57 -36.87 -34.84 1.70
CA GLU A 57 -36.33 -33.96 0.67
C GLU A 57 -36.87 -32.54 0.84
N ALA A 58 -38.20 -32.39 0.98
CA ALA A 58 -38.84 -31.10 1.20
C ALA A 58 -38.37 -30.44 2.51
N PHE A 59 -38.17 -31.21 3.58
CA PHE A 59 -37.65 -30.72 4.85
C PHE A 59 -36.25 -30.15 4.69
N LEU A 60 -35.38 -30.86 3.97
CA LEU A 60 -34.05 -30.37 3.64
C LEU A 60 -34.06 -29.17 2.72
N ALA A 61 -35.16 -28.82 2.05
CA ALA A 61 -35.27 -27.64 1.19
C ALA A 61 -35.85 -26.40 1.91
N LEU A 62 -36.40 -26.56 3.12
CA LEU A 62 -37.06 -25.49 3.86
C LEU A 62 -36.16 -24.26 4.05
N THR A 63 -36.76 -23.09 3.85
CA THR A 63 -36.14 -21.80 4.13
C THR A 63 -36.70 -21.20 5.43
N GLN A 64 -36.01 -20.17 5.92
CA GLN A 64 -36.50 -19.39 7.05
C GLN A 64 -37.87 -18.75 6.75
N ASP A 65 -38.13 -18.36 5.50
CA ASP A 65 -39.40 -17.74 5.09
C ASP A 65 -40.54 -18.77 5.10
N ASP A 66 -40.28 -19.99 4.64
CA ASP A 66 -41.27 -21.09 4.65
C ASP A 66 -41.72 -21.40 6.08
N LEU A 67 -40.77 -21.58 7.00
CA LEU A 67 -41.07 -21.87 8.41
C LEU A 67 -41.82 -20.70 9.09
N THR A 68 -41.52 -19.47 8.70
CA THR A 68 -42.21 -18.28 9.23
C THR A 68 -43.66 -18.20 8.70
N LYS A 69 -43.89 -18.55 7.43
CA LYS A 69 -45.24 -18.65 6.83
C LYS A 69 -46.11 -19.72 7.49
N LEU A 70 -45.50 -20.78 8.02
CA LEU A 70 -46.19 -21.79 8.84
C LEU A 70 -46.56 -21.27 10.24
N GLY A 71 -46.22 -20.02 10.58
CA GLY A 71 -46.52 -19.42 11.88
C GLY A 71 -45.68 -20.00 13.01
N ILE A 72 -44.44 -20.44 12.71
CA ILE A 72 -43.46 -20.84 13.71
C ILE A 72 -42.67 -19.60 14.14
N VAL A 73 -42.51 -19.41 15.45
CA VAL A 73 -41.83 -18.24 16.01
C VAL A 73 -40.32 -18.26 15.72
N LEU A 74 -39.70 -17.08 15.63
CA LEU A 74 -38.34 -16.87 15.11
C LEU A 74 -37.24 -17.70 15.81
N GLY A 75 -37.36 -17.95 17.12
CA GLY A 75 -36.39 -18.72 17.89
C GLY A 75 -36.26 -20.18 17.38
N PRO A 76 -37.34 -20.96 17.43
CA PRO A 76 -37.42 -22.29 16.82
C PRO A 76 -37.05 -22.33 15.34
N VAL A 77 -37.47 -21.33 14.54
CA VAL A 77 -37.09 -21.23 13.12
C VAL A 77 -35.57 -21.24 12.95
N LYS A 78 -34.84 -20.42 13.71
CA LYS A 78 -33.36 -20.38 13.65
C LYS A 78 -32.73 -21.73 14.04
N LYS A 79 -33.30 -22.42 15.04
CA LYS A 79 -32.82 -23.72 15.49
C LYS A 79 -33.05 -24.83 14.45
N VAL A 80 -34.20 -24.82 13.79
CA VAL A 80 -34.52 -25.74 12.69
C VAL A 80 -33.62 -25.47 11.49
N MET A 81 -33.37 -24.22 11.12
CA MET A 81 -32.45 -23.88 10.03
C MET A 81 -31.01 -24.31 10.31
N ASN A 82 -30.53 -24.13 11.55
CA ASN A 82 -29.22 -24.63 11.94
C ASN A 82 -29.15 -26.15 11.83
N LEU A 83 -30.20 -26.85 12.29
CA LEU A 83 -30.29 -28.30 12.15
C LEU A 83 -30.28 -28.76 10.68
N ILE A 84 -31.04 -28.11 9.81
CA ILE A 84 -31.05 -28.42 8.37
C ILE A 84 -29.65 -28.24 7.79
N ASN A 85 -28.95 -27.16 8.14
CA ASN A 85 -27.58 -26.91 7.68
C ASN A 85 -26.59 -27.96 8.23
N ASP A 86 -26.74 -28.37 9.49
CA ASP A 86 -25.93 -29.43 10.10
C ASP A 86 -26.15 -30.78 9.39
N ILE A 87 -27.38 -31.08 8.96
CA ILE A 87 -27.73 -32.33 8.25
C ILE A 87 -27.29 -32.30 6.79
N ARG A 88 -27.50 -31.17 6.08
CA ARG A 88 -27.05 -30.96 4.69
C ARG A 88 -25.54 -31.19 4.55
N GLY A 89 -24.78 -30.91 5.61
CA GLY A 89 -23.33 -30.89 5.58
C GLY A 89 -22.78 -29.64 4.89
N LYS A 90 -21.47 -29.45 4.99
CA LYS A 90 -20.76 -28.34 4.32
C LYS A 90 -20.77 -28.56 2.80
N PRO A 91 -20.76 -27.51 1.96
CA PRO A 91 -20.69 -27.66 0.51
C PRO A 91 -19.43 -28.47 0.15
N SER A 92 -19.63 -29.74 -0.22
CA SER A 92 -18.55 -30.66 -0.58
C SER A 92 -18.46 -30.76 -2.11
N ILE A 93 -17.32 -30.37 -2.68
CA ILE A 93 -17.10 -30.45 -4.13
C ILE A 93 -16.72 -31.89 -4.50
N LYS A 94 -17.48 -32.52 -5.41
CA LYS A 94 -17.12 -33.82 -6.00
C LYS A 94 -15.90 -33.64 -6.93
N ARG A 95 -14.71 -34.00 -6.46
CA ARG A 95 -13.46 -33.99 -7.24
C ARG A 95 -12.63 -35.26 -7.01
N LYS A 96 -11.67 -35.54 -7.91
CA LYS A 96 -10.62 -36.53 -7.63
C LYS A 96 -9.67 -35.94 -6.61
N LYS A 97 -9.47 -36.63 -5.48
CA LYS A 97 -8.58 -36.19 -4.42
C LYS A 97 -7.13 -36.27 -4.92
N HIS A 98 -6.38 -35.19 -4.80
CA HIS A 98 -4.96 -35.14 -5.14
C HIS A 98 -4.19 -35.21 -3.84
N ASP A 99 -4.16 -36.40 -3.23
CA ASP A 99 -3.74 -36.59 -1.84
C ASP A 99 -2.39 -35.94 -1.51
N THR A 100 -1.41 -35.95 -2.42
CA THR A 100 -0.09 -35.34 -2.18
C THR A 100 -0.09 -33.81 -2.24
N ASP A 101 -0.84 -33.18 -3.15
CA ASP A 101 -0.92 -31.72 -3.25
C ASP A 101 -1.79 -31.14 -2.11
N ASP A 102 -2.94 -31.76 -1.89
CA ASP A 102 -3.86 -31.39 -0.83
C ASP A 102 -3.19 -31.51 0.55
N GLN A 103 -2.43 -32.58 0.81
CA GLN A 103 -1.66 -32.72 2.06
C GLN A 103 -0.62 -31.61 2.25
N LYS A 104 0.04 -31.14 1.18
CA LYS A 104 1.00 -30.03 1.27
C LYS A 104 0.28 -28.71 1.56
N LEU A 105 -0.88 -28.48 0.95
CA LEU A 105 -1.72 -27.32 1.24
C LEU A 105 -2.26 -27.34 2.67
N GLU A 106 -2.70 -28.49 3.18
CA GLU A 106 -3.13 -28.68 4.56
C GLU A 106 -1.99 -28.36 5.55
N ARG A 107 -0.77 -28.85 5.28
CA ARG A 107 0.42 -28.52 6.08
C ARG A 107 0.72 -27.02 6.03
N PHE A 108 0.69 -26.41 4.85
CA PHE A 108 0.89 -24.98 4.69
C PHE A 108 -0.14 -24.15 5.48
N TRP A 109 -1.43 -24.48 5.39
CA TRP A 109 -2.49 -23.79 6.13
C TRP A 109 -2.33 -23.93 7.66
N ARG A 110 -1.96 -25.14 8.12
CA ARG A 110 -1.64 -25.39 9.53
C ARG A 110 -0.39 -24.62 9.98
N ALA A 111 0.64 -24.56 9.13
CA ALA A 111 1.87 -23.82 9.39
C ALA A 111 1.60 -22.33 9.54
N LEU A 112 0.73 -21.74 8.69
CA LEU A 112 0.26 -20.37 8.87
C LEU A 112 -0.45 -20.18 10.22
N LYS A 113 -1.37 -21.08 10.58
CA LYS A 113 -2.10 -21.00 11.86
C LYS A 113 -1.18 -21.02 13.09
N ASN A 114 -0.07 -21.75 12.98
CA ASN A 114 0.93 -21.93 14.03
C ASN A 114 2.15 -20.99 13.89
N GLY A 115 2.15 -20.11 12.88
CA GLY A 115 3.25 -19.19 12.64
C GLY A 115 3.31 -18.08 13.69
N GLU A 116 4.52 -17.57 13.92
CA GLU A 116 4.77 -16.51 14.89
C GLU A 116 5.45 -15.33 14.22
N ILE A 117 4.95 -14.12 14.50
CA ILE A 117 5.65 -12.89 14.14
C ILE A 117 6.66 -12.64 15.26
N MET A 118 7.93 -12.61 14.88
CA MET A 118 9.03 -12.31 15.78
C MET A 118 9.69 -11.00 15.34
N GLU A 119 9.89 -10.10 16.29
CA GLU A 119 10.66 -8.88 16.09
C GLU A 119 12.09 -9.10 16.57
N ASN A 120 13.06 -8.70 15.76
CA ASN A 120 14.46 -8.68 16.13
C ASN A 120 15.10 -7.36 15.68
N LYS A 121 16.43 -7.22 15.87
CA LYS A 121 17.17 -6.01 15.47
C LYS A 121 17.04 -5.64 13.99
N ASN A 122 16.69 -6.61 13.14
CA ASN A 122 16.51 -6.47 11.70
C ASN A 122 15.01 -6.36 11.33
N GLY A 123 14.12 -6.07 12.27
CA GLY A 123 12.68 -5.88 12.03
C GLY A 123 11.84 -7.13 12.28
N GLU A 124 10.62 -7.14 11.73
CA GLU A 124 9.63 -8.17 11.98
C GLU A 124 9.61 -9.26 10.91
N PHE A 125 9.54 -10.52 11.34
CA PHE A 125 9.48 -11.68 10.46
C PHE A 125 8.40 -12.64 10.92
N LEU A 126 7.55 -13.06 9.99
CA LEU A 126 6.66 -14.20 10.19
C LEU A 126 7.46 -15.49 9.97
N LYS A 127 7.72 -16.22 11.05
CA LYS A 127 8.38 -17.53 11.03
C LYS A 127 7.32 -18.63 11.02
N LEU A 128 7.39 -19.51 10.02
CA LEU A 128 6.53 -20.69 9.94
C LEU A 128 7.28 -21.96 10.38
N PRO A 129 6.57 -23.00 10.84
CA PRO A 129 7.12 -24.35 10.97
C PRO A 129 7.74 -24.88 9.66
N GLU A 130 8.67 -25.83 9.74
CA GLU A 130 9.46 -26.35 8.60
C GLU A 130 8.62 -26.82 7.40
N ASP A 131 7.39 -27.29 7.63
CA ASP A 131 6.46 -27.77 6.60
C ASP A 131 5.64 -26.64 5.92
N GLY A 132 5.92 -25.37 6.24
CA GLY A 132 5.23 -24.18 5.73
C GLY A 132 5.76 -23.60 4.42
N ASN A 133 6.68 -24.25 3.71
CA ASN A 133 7.33 -23.68 2.52
C ASN A 133 6.53 -23.79 1.21
N TYR A 134 5.44 -24.58 1.18
CA TYR A 134 4.87 -25.06 -0.09
C TYR A 134 4.47 -23.95 -1.09
N LEU A 135 3.85 -22.87 -0.63
CA LEU A 135 3.46 -21.76 -1.50
C LEU A 135 4.47 -20.60 -1.50
N LEU A 136 5.53 -20.67 -0.68
CA LEU A 136 6.55 -19.63 -0.53
C LEU A 136 7.71 -19.77 -1.53
N ASP A 137 7.75 -20.84 -2.35
CA ASP A 137 8.75 -21.09 -3.41
C ASP A 137 10.20 -20.83 -2.94
N GLN A 138 10.57 -21.33 -1.75
CA GLN A 138 11.95 -21.22 -1.23
C GLN A 138 12.94 -22.22 -1.87
N ASP A 139 12.49 -23.08 -2.79
CA ASP A 139 13.20 -24.31 -3.13
C ASP A 139 14.30 -24.19 -4.20
N GLU A 140 14.58 -23.02 -4.80
CA GLU A 140 15.56 -22.96 -5.90
C GLU A 140 16.72 -21.95 -5.77
N GLN A 141 16.79 -21.06 -4.77
CA GLN A 141 17.88 -20.06 -4.76
C GLN A 141 18.20 -19.34 -3.43
N GLY A 142 18.02 -19.95 -2.25
CA GLY A 142 18.34 -19.23 -1.00
C GLY A 142 18.54 -20.05 0.26
N SER A 143 19.63 -20.84 0.34
CA SER A 143 20.58 -20.84 1.47
C SER A 143 21.47 -22.10 1.44
N ASN A 144 22.76 -21.93 1.14
CA ASN A 144 23.81 -22.91 1.50
C ASN A 144 24.15 -22.74 2.99
N THR A 145 23.18 -22.96 3.87
CA THR A 145 23.42 -23.07 5.33
C THR A 145 23.00 -24.46 5.77
N ASN A 146 23.87 -25.15 6.50
CA ASN A 146 23.68 -26.53 6.96
C ASN A 146 22.60 -26.69 8.07
N GLU A 147 21.66 -25.75 8.18
CA GLU A 147 20.46 -25.84 9.01
C GLU A 147 19.23 -25.67 8.11
N PRO A 148 18.17 -26.50 8.26
CA PRO A 148 16.91 -26.31 7.54
C PRO A 148 16.31 -24.98 8.00
N ASN A 149 16.52 -23.93 7.20
CA ASN A 149 16.01 -22.61 7.52
C ASN A 149 14.48 -22.65 7.47
N LYS A 150 13.84 -22.36 8.61
CA LYS A 150 12.38 -22.28 8.70
C LYS A 150 11.84 -21.24 7.70
N PRO A 151 10.72 -21.53 7.01
CA PRO A 151 10.07 -20.55 6.13
C PRO A 151 9.89 -19.23 6.86
N SER A 152 10.36 -18.14 6.24
CA SER A 152 10.38 -16.83 6.87
C SER A 152 9.90 -15.78 5.87
N LEU A 153 9.06 -14.85 6.33
CA LEU A 153 8.53 -13.74 5.54
C LEU A 153 8.79 -12.42 6.27
N PHE A 154 9.44 -11.48 5.59
CA PHE A 154 9.64 -10.13 6.13
C PHE A 154 8.31 -9.36 6.20
N VAL A 155 7.94 -8.92 7.39
CA VAL A 155 6.69 -8.19 7.65
C VAL A 155 6.97 -6.71 7.60
N ARG A 156 6.32 -6.02 6.66
CA ARG A 156 6.49 -4.58 6.44
C ARG A 156 5.45 -3.81 7.24
N ARG A 157 5.78 -2.58 7.65
CA ARG A 157 4.83 -1.66 8.30
C ARG A 157 3.53 -1.50 7.50
N CYS A 158 3.65 -1.34 6.18
CA CYS A 158 2.49 -1.21 5.30
C CYS A 158 1.58 -2.46 5.29
N TYR A 159 2.07 -3.64 5.67
CA TYR A 159 1.24 -4.85 5.78
C TYR A 159 0.27 -4.73 6.95
N HIS A 160 0.74 -4.24 8.10
CA HIS A 160 -0.11 -3.94 9.24
C HIS A 160 -1.14 -2.88 8.89
N ASP A 161 -0.70 -1.75 8.33
CA ASP A 161 -1.59 -0.64 7.99
C ASP A 161 -2.71 -1.07 7.02
N LEU A 162 -2.34 -1.78 5.94
CA LEU A 162 -3.30 -2.26 4.95
C LEU A 162 -4.19 -3.38 5.51
N TYR A 163 -3.65 -4.29 6.34
CA TYR A 163 -4.43 -5.32 7.00
C TYR A 163 -5.51 -4.70 7.90
N GLU A 164 -5.15 -3.76 8.76
CA GLU A 164 -6.09 -3.07 9.65
C GLU A 164 -7.18 -2.33 8.86
N MET A 165 -6.82 -1.63 7.77
CA MET A 165 -7.78 -0.97 6.88
C MET A 165 -8.79 -1.96 6.27
N ILE A 166 -8.30 -3.11 5.80
CA ILE A 166 -9.14 -4.12 5.16
C ILE A 166 -10.00 -4.84 6.20
N PHE A 167 -9.41 -5.28 7.31
CA PHE A 167 -10.05 -6.13 8.31
C PHE A 167 -11.12 -5.38 9.09
N ASN A 168 -10.82 -4.18 9.58
CA ASN A 168 -11.76 -3.39 10.39
C ASN A 168 -12.89 -2.78 9.57
N ASN A 169 -12.75 -2.71 8.24
CA ASN A 169 -13.78 -2.15 7.38
C ASN A 169 -14.83 -3.23 7.00
N VAL A 170 -15.96 -3.16 7.69
CA VAL A 170 -17.12 -4.04 7.48
C VAL A 170 -18.06 -3.56 6.36
N LYS A 171 -17.93 -2.30 5.92
CA LYS A 171 -18.79 -1.70 4.88
C LYS A 171 -18.28 -2.01 3.47
N VAL A 172 -16.96 -2.00 3.30
CA VAL A 172 -16.30 -2.24 2.01
C VAL A 172 -15.98 -3.73 1.86
N ARG A 173 -16.56 -4.35 0.82
CA ARG A 173 -16.33 -5.76 0.50
C ARG A 173 -15.31 -5.98 -0.61
N ARG A 174 -15.06 -4.98 -1.43
CA ARG A 174 -14.20 -5.09 -2.61
C ARG A 174 -13.01 -4.17 -2.46
N TRP A 175 -11.83 -4.77 -2.48
CA TRP A 175 -10.55 -4.07 -2.36
C TRP A 175 -9.67 -4.38 -3.56
N ARG A 176 -8.91 -3.39 -4.00
CA ARG A 176 -7.80 -3.54 -4.95
C ARG A 176 -6.54 -3.01 -4.30
N ILE A 177 -5.54 -3.87 -4.14
CA ILE A 177 -4.21 -3.53 -3.67
C ILE A 177 -3.26 -3.61 -4.86
N SER A 178 -2.85 -2.45 -5.36
CA SER A 178 -1.91 -2.33 -6.48
C SER A 178 -0.56 -1.78 -6.05
N GLY A 179 0.36 -1.59 -7.00
CA GLY A 179 1.71 -1.12 -6.76
C GLY A 179 2.70 -1.74 -7.74
N ASN A 180 3.94 -1.25 -7.72
CA ASN A 180 4.97 -1.64 -8.70
C ASN A 180 5.15 -3.18 -8.78
N PRO A 181 5.45 -3.75 -9.95
CA PRO A 181 5.87 -5.15 -10.02
C PRO A 181 7.07 -5.42 -9.08
N GLY A 182 7.08 -6.55 -8.40
CA GLY A 182 8.23 -6.95 -7.57
C GLY A 182 8.32 -6.38 -6.15
N ILE A 183 7.39 -5.54 -5.67
CA ILE A 183 7.43 -4.96 -4.30
C ILE A 183 6.92 -5.88 -3.18
N GLY A 184 6.51 -7.10 -3.50
CA GLY A 184 6.08 -8.10 -2.52
C GLY A 184 4.57 -8.22 -2.28
N LYS A 185 3.72 -7.83 -3.23
CA LYS A 185 2.25 -7.92 -3.10
C LYS A 185 1.79 -9.36 -2.76
N THR A 186 2.39 -10.36 -3.40
CA THR A 186 2.14 -11.79 -3.09
C THR A 186 2.57 -12.17 -1.68
N PHE A 187 3.64 -11.59 -1.13
CA PHE A 187 4.01 -11.80 0.28
C PHE A 187 2.99 -11.17 1.23
N PHE A 188 2.43 -10.01 0.88
CA PHE A 188 1.29 -9.47 1.64
C PHE A 188 0.06 -10.38 1.57
N CYS A 189 -0.20 -11.08 0.45
CA CYS A 189 -1.24 -12.11 0.40
C CYS A 189 -1.01 -13.21 1.46
N PHE A 190 0.23 -13.68 1.64
CA PHE A 190 0.54 -14.70 2.65
C PHE A 190 0.41 -14.17 4.08
N TYR A 191 0.80 -12.92 4.33
CA TYR A 191 0.56 -12.25 5.61
C TYR A 191 -0.94 -12.10 5.90
N LEU A 192 -1.77 -11.84 4.88
CA LEU A 192 -3.22 -11.83 5.04
C LEU A 192 -3.77 -13.24 5.33
N LEU A 193 -3.30 -14.25 4.59
CA LEU A 193 -3.68 -15.66 4.84
C LEU A 193 -3.31 -16.11 6.25
N TYR A 194 -2.17 -15.67 6.79
CA TYR A 194 -1.75 -15.90 8.18
C TYR A 194 -2.81 -15.46 9.19
N HIS A 195 -3.26 -14.20 9.11
CA HIS A 195 -4.30 -13.68 10.01
C HIS A 195 -5.65 -14.38 9.81
N LEU A 196 -6.02 -14.68 8.57
CA LEU A 196 -7.26 -15.39 8.25
C LEU A 196 -7.25 -16.84 8.77
N ALA A 197 -6.11 -17.53 8.74
CA ALA A 197 -5.94 -18.86 9.31
C ALA A 197 -6.13 -18.86 10.83
N ARG A 198 -5.55 -17.87 11.52
CA ARG A 198 -5.65 -17.73 12.98
C ARG A 198 -7.06 -17.35 13.46
N THR A 199 -7.84 -16.70 12.60
CA THR A 199 -9.23 -16.31 12.87
C THR A 199 -10.25 -17.30 12.29
N ASN A 200 -9.78 -18.49 11.88
CA ASN A 200 -10.59 -19.60 11.37
C ASN A 200 -11.51 -19.19 10.20
N GLN A 201 -11.04 -18.29 9.33
CA GLN A 201 -11.81 -17.81 8.19
C GLN A 201 -11.69 -18.80 7.02
N THR A 202 -12.77 -18.92 6.25
CA THR A 202 -12.74 -19.64 4.97
C THR A 202 -12.25 -18.72 3.86
N VAL A 203 -11.27 -19.19 3.10
CA VAL A 203 -10.64 -18.43 2.03
C VAL A 203 -10.65 -19.22 0.73
N ILE A 204 -11.03 -18.56 -0.37
CA ILE A 204 -10.75 -19.03 -1.73
C ILE A 204 -9.59 -18.19 -2.27
N TYR A 205 -8.44 -18.83 -2.50
CA TYR A 205 -7.26 -18.20 -3.05
C TYR A 205 -7.12 -18.53 -4.53
N HIS A 206 -7.01 -17.51 -5.38
CA HIS A 206 -7.08 -17.64 -6.83
C HIS A 206 -5.96 -16.85 -7.50
N ARG A 207 -4.85 -17.54 -7.77
CA ARG A 207 -3.64 -16.97 -8.38
C ARG A 207 -3.65 -17.17 -9.90
N LEU A 208 -3.10 -16.22 -10.64
CA LEU A 208 -2.91 -16.31 -12.08
C LEU A 208 -2.19 -17.60 -12.49
N LYS A 209 -2.75 -18.33 -13.48
CA LYS A 209 -2.17 -19.55 -14.07
C LYS A 209 -1.89 -20.67 -13.03
N LYS A 210 -2.57 -20.65 -11.89
CA LYS A 210 -2.48 -21.69 -10.86
C LYS A 210 -3.89 -22.16 -10.47
N PRO A 211 -4.03 -23.42 -10.02
CA PRO A 211 -5.26 -23.92 -9.42
C PRO A 211 -5.86 -22.97 -8.38
N SER A 212 -7.18 -22.81 -8.39
CA SER A 212 -7.89 -22.16 -7.27
C SER A 212 -7.89 -23.07 -6.05
N ILE A 213 -7.67 -22.50 -4.87
CA ILE A 213 -7.46 -23.23 -3.61
C ILE A 213 -8.53 -22.82 -2.59
N LEU A 214 -9.15 -23.81 -1.94
CA LEU A 214 -9.92 -23.61 -0.72
C LEU A 214 -9.02 -23.81 0.49
N PHE A 215 -9.04 -22.83 1.39
CA PHE A 215 -8.53 -22.93 2.74
C PHE A 215 -9.69 -22.80 3.72
N SER A 216 -9.88 -23.80 4.58
CA SER A 216 -10.83 -23.77 5.69
C SER A 216 -10.34 -24.65 6.83
N ASP A 217 -10.97 -24.57 8.00
CA ASP A 217 -10.65 -25.45 9.12
C ASP A 217 -11.05 -26.92 8.88
N ASP A 218 -12.03 -27.15 7.99
CA ASP A 218 -12.56 -28.49 7.73
C ASP A 218 -11.85 -29.18 6.57
N ASP A 219 -11.65 -28.43 5.49
CA ASP A 219 -11.10 -28.93 4.24
C ASP A 219 -10.11 -27.90 3.65
N VAL A 220 -8.99 -28.40 3.14
CA VAL A 220 -8.01 -27.62 2.38
C VAL A 220 -7.67 -28.37 1.11
N TYR A 221 -7.87 -27.73 -0.05
CA TYR A 221 -7.56 -28.37 -1.33
C TYR A 221 -7.52 -27.42 -2.53
N SER A 222 -6.86 -27.87 -3.60
CA SER A 222 -6.86 -27.20 -4.90
C SER A 222 -7.85 -27.86 -5.88
N TYR A 223 -8.37 -27.08 -6.83
CA TYR A 223 -9.06 -27.59 -8.00
C TYR A 223 -8.13 -27.54 -9.22
N PRO A 224 -7.76 -28.67 -9.84
CA PRO A 224 -6.67 -28.72 -10.84
C PRO A 224 -6.87 -27.82 -12.06
N GLU A 225 -8.13 -27.65 -12.48
CA GLU A 225 -8.47 -26.75 -13.57
C GLU A 225 -8.62 -25.33 -13.04
N ASP A 226 -8.23 -24.36 -13.85
CA ASP A 226 -8.45 -22.95 -13.55
C ASP A 226 -9.94 -22.58 -13.73
N ASN A 227 -10.79 -23.05 -12.82
CA ASN A 227 -12.24 -22.90 -12.87
C ASN A 227 -12.79 -22.48 -11.51
N ILE A 228 -12.88 -21.17 -11.30
CA ILE A 228 -13.40 -20.61 -10.04
C ILE A 228 -14.87 -20.97 -9.74
N HIS A 229 -15.67 -21.32 -10.76
CA HIS A 229 -17.10 -21.63 -10.58
C HIS A 229 -17.34 -22.86 -9.73
N VAL A 230 -16.35 -23.74 -9.57
CA VAL A 230 -16.44 -24.89 -8.65
C VAL A 230 -16.65 -24.43 -7.21
N PHE A 231 -16.15 -23.26 -6.84
CA PHE A 231 -16.28 -22.66 -5.52
C PHE A 231 -17.47 -21.69 -5.40
N LYS A 232 -18.39 -21.65 -6.38
CA LYS A 232 -19.52 -20.68 -6.39
C LYS A 232 -20.35 -20.71 -5.11
N ASP A 233 -20.56 -21.89 -4.52
CA ASP A 233 -21.39 -22.05 -3.32
C ASP A 233 -20.70 -21.47 -2.08
N PHE A 234 -19.37 -21.57 -2.01
CA PHE A 234 -18.56 -20.85 -1.01
C PHE A 234 -18.59 -19.35 -1.27
N LEU A 235 -18.38 -18.94 -2.53
CA LEU A 235 -18.28 -17.53 -2.93
C LEU A 235 -19.62 -16.77 -2.85
N ALA A 236 -20.75 -17.48 -2.76
CA ALA A 236 -22.06 -16.91 -2.46
C ALA A 236 -22.20 -16.43 -1.00
N ASN A 237 -21.26 -16.78 -0.11
CA ASN A 237 -21.29 -16.41 1.30
C ASN A 237 -20.42 -15.17 1.58
N LYS A 238 -21.05 -14.11 2.10
CA LYS A 238 -20.37 -12.84 2.48
C LYS A 238 -19.27 -12.97 3.53
N LYS A 239 -19.23 -14.09 4.28
CA LYS A 239 -18.18 -14.37 5.30
C LYS A 239 -16.92 -15.00 4.70
N VAL A 240 -16.99 -15.51 3.46
CA VAL A 240 -15.85 -16.10 2.77
C VAL A 240 -14.97 -14.98 2.22
N TRP A 241 -13.67 -15.17 2.30
CA TRP A 241 -12.67 -14.27 1.71
C TRP A 241 -12.27 -14.81 0.35
N TYR A 242 -12.38 -13.98 -0.67
CA TYR A 242 -11.95 -14.29 -2.03
C TYR A 242 -10.70 -13.48 -2.35
N ILE A 243 -9.52 -14.11 -2.24
CA ILE A 243 -8.24 -13.47 -2.48
C ILE A 243 -7.78 -13.81 -3.90
N VAL A 244 -7.59 -12.79 -4.72
CA VAL A 244 -7.24 -12.92 -6.13
C VAL A 244 -5.88 -12.28 -6.37
N ASP A 245 -4.96 -13.01 -7.00
CA ASP A 245 -3.56 -12.57 -7.16
C ASP A 245 -3.14 -12.62 -8.64
N GLY A 246 -2.89 -11.44 -9.21
CA GLY A 246 -2.38 -11.25 -10.57
C GLY A 246 -3.39 -11.55 -11.67
N ARG A 247 -4.71 -11.52 -11.41
CA ARG A 247 -5.73 -11.79 -12.41
C ARG A 247 -7.04 -11.04 -12.16
N GLU A 248 -7.89 -10.95 -13.16
CA GLU A 248 -9.22 -10.35 -13.01
C GLU A 248 -10.14 -11.21 -12.11
N PRO A 249 -10.75 -10.62 -11.07
CA PRO A 249 -11.68 -11.32 -10.18
C PRO A 249 -13.09 -11.42 -10.79
N MET A 250 -13.76 -12.54 -10.53
CA MET A 250 -15.20 -12.68 -10.83
C MET A 250 -16.05 -11.99 -9.76
N ASP A 251 -17.20 -11.41 -10.16
CA ASP A 251 -18.11 -10.76 -9.23
C ASP A 251 -18.91 -11.78 -8.41
N TYR A 252 -18.56 -11.89 -7.12
CA TYR A 252 -19.22 -12.73 -6.15
C TYR A 252 -19.62 -11.93 -4.89
N VAL A 253 -20.41 -12.56 -4.02
CA VAL A 253 -20.91 -11.97 -2.76
C VAL A 253 -19.84 -11.93 -1.67
N ALA A 254 -18.89 -12.87 -1.70
CA ALA A 254 -17.73 -12.97 -0.83
C ALA A 254 -16.93 -11.65 -0.74
N LYS A 255 -16.20 -11.46 0.37
CA LYS A 255 -15.29 -10.30 0.53
C LYS A 255 -14.10 -10.49 -0.41
N THR A 256 -14.02 -9.71 -1.48
CA THR A 256 -13.02 -9.87 -2.55
C THR A 256 -11.86 -8.89 -2.38
N ILE A 257 -10.64 -9.40 -2.48
CA ILE A 257 -9.42 -8.60 -2.44
C ILE A 257 -8.58 -8.99 -3.64
N LEU A 258 -8.38 -8.03 -4.53
CA LEU A 258 -7.53 -8.17 -5.71
C LEU A 258 -6.13 -7.61 -5.40
N PHE A 259 -5.11 -8.42 -5.58
CA PHE A 259 -3.71 -8.01 -5.61
C PHE A 259 -3.22 -8.04 -7.05
N CYS A 260 -2.76 -6.90 -7.58
CA CYS A 260 -2.33 -6.84 -8.97
C CYS A 260 -1.28 -5.77 -9.21
N SER A 261 -0.42 -5.98 -10.21
CA SER A 261 0.33 -4.86 -10.80
C SER A 261 -0.67 -3.90 -11.48
N PRO A 262 -0.30 -2.64 -11.73
CA PRO A 262 -1.18 -1.63 -12.34
C PRO A 262 -1.39 -1.87 -13.85
N GLN A 263 -1.80 -3.08 -14.24
CA GLN A 263 -2.16 -3.45 -15.60
C GLN A 263 -3.68 -3.54 -15.73
N LYS A 264 -4.28 -2.75 -16.63
CA LYS A 264 -5.73 -2.49 -16.69
C LYS A 264 -6.57 -3.75 -16.85
N HIS A 265 -6.10 -4.75 -17.61
CA HIS A 265 -6.83 -6.01 -17.81
C HIS A 265 -7.04 -6.82 -16.53
N TYR A 266 -6.32 -6.54 -15.44
CA TYR A 266 -6.59 -7.18 -14.15
C TYR A 266 -7.74 -6.56 -13.37
N TYR A 267 -8.13 -5.32 -13.64
CA TYR A 267 -9.08 -4.60 -12.76
C TYR A 267 -10.09 -3.70 -13.47
N ASP A 268 -10.05 -3.49 -14.78
CA ASP A 268 -10.94 -2.53 -15.45
C ASP A 268 -12.44 -2.84 -15.24
N ALA A 269 -12.85 -4.12 -15.31
CA ALA A 269 -14.24 -4.46 -14.99
C ALA A 269 -14.50 -4.45 -13.48
N TYR A 270 -13.53 -4.89 -12.69
CA TYR A 270 -13.65 -4.96 -11.23
C TYR A 270 -13.81 -3.59 -10.58
N ASP A 271 -13.04 -2.59 -10.99
CA ASP A 271 -13.06 -1.23 -10.44
C ASP A 271 -14.41 -0.52 -10.64
N LYS A 272 -15.24 -1.01 -11.57
CA LYS A 272 -16.63 -0.55 -11.74
C LYS A 272 -17.55 -0.97 -10.58
N LEU A 273 -17.08 -1.84 -9.67
CA LEU A 273 -17.87 -2.46 -8.58
C LEU A 273 -17.69 -1.83 -7.19
N ASN A 274 -17.67 -0.49 -7.07
CA ASN A 274 -17.48 0.22 -5.79
C ASN A 274 -16.30 -0.34 -4.96
N VAL A 275 -15.12 -0.33 -5.58
CA VAL A 275 -13.89 -0.91 -5.04
C VAL A 275 -13.10 0.14 -4.25
N ALA A 276 -12.61 -0.22 -3.07
CA ALA A 276 -11.61 0.59 -2.38
C ALA A 276 -10.22 0.25 -2.93
N ILE A 277 -9.57 1.24 -3.54
CA ILE A 277 -8.26 1.11 -4.16
C ILE A 277 -7.19 1.57 -3.16
N ARG A 278 -6.13 0.76 -3.02
CA ARG A 278 -4.91 1.10 -2.28
C ARG A 278 -3.66 0.71 -3.07
N TYR A 279 -2.56 1.40 -2.81
CA TYR A 279 -1.27 1.25 -3.46
C TYR A 279 -0.20 0.95 -2.42
N MET A 280 0.46 -0.19 -2.56
CA MET A 280 1.50 -0.63 -1.65
C MET A 280 2.83 0.07 -1.99
N PRO A 281 3.57 0.61 -1.00
CA PRO A 281 4.77 1.38 -1.24
C PRO A 281 5.94 0.51 -1.70
N VAL A 282 6.88 1.14 -2.41
CA VAL A 282 8.23 0.61 -2.61
C VAL A 282 8.97 0.50 -1.26
N TRP A 283 10.10 -0.17 -1.23
CA TRP A 283 10.80 -0.43 0.02
C TRP A 283 11.61 0.79 0.50
N THR A 284 11.88 0.89 1.79
CA THR A 284 12.95 1.78 2.28
C THR A 284 14.29 1.05 2.25
N TRP A 285 15.40 1.79 2.29
CA TRP A 285 16.72 1.16 2.45
C TRP A 285 16.78 0.29 3.71
N LYS A 286 16.26 0.81 4.84
CA LYS A 286 16.17 0.06 6.10
C LYS A 286 15.44 -1.27 5.90
N GLU A 287 14.29 -1.27 5.23
CA GLU A 287 13.55 -2.51 4.91
C GLU A 287 14.39 -3.48 4.05
N VAL A 288 15.07 -2.98 3.01
CA VAL A 288 15.89 -3.81 2.10
C VAL A 288 17.05 -4.44 2.85
N ASP A 289 17.80 -3.66 3.63
CA ASP A 289 18.99 -4.13 4.33
C ASP A 289 18.65 -5.07 5.50
N ASN A 290 17.56 -4.77 6.21
CA ASN A 290 17.00 -5.66 7.24
C ASN A 290 16.62 -7.02 6.67
N CYS A 291 15.87 -7.04 5.56
CA CYS A 291 15.51 -8.27 4.88
C CYS A 291 16.74 -8.99 4.29
N ARG A 292 17.73 -8.25 3.79
CA ARG A 292 19.00 -8.82 3.32
C ARG A 292 19.71 -9.54 4.44
N ASN A 293 19.89 -8.91 5.60
CA ASN A 293 20.60 -9.49 6.74
C ASN A 293 20.01 -10.83 7.19
N GLU A 294 18.68 -10.97 7.15
CA GLU A 294 17.99 -12.16 7.66
C GLU A 294 17.72 -13.22 6.58
N LEU A 295 17.27 -12.82 5.39
CA LEU A 295 16.81 -13.75 4.34
C LEU A 295 17.79 -13.89 3.18
N PHE A 296 18.69 -12.93 2.98
CA PHE A 296 19.65 -12.91 1.89
C PHE A 296 21.06 -12.61 2.39
N SER A 297 21.46 -13.21 3.52
CA SER A 297 22.71 -12.92 4.23
C SER A 297 23.97 -13.19 3.40
N HIS A 298 23.85 -13.97 2.33
CA HIS A 298 24.88 -14.22 1.33
C HIS A 298 25.15 -13.01 0.41
N LEU A 299 24.24 -12.03 0.35
CA LEU A 299 24.42 -10.81 -0.43
C LEU A 299 25.17 -9.76 0.38
N ASN A 300 26.23 -9.23 -0.22
CA ASN A 300 26.99 -8.12 0.32
C ASN A 300 26.16 -6.82 0.33
N GLN A 301 26.26 -6.04 1.42
CA GLN A 301 25.47 -4.82 1.63
C GLN A 301 25.78 -3.75 0.61
N GLU A 302 27.06 -3.47 0.34
CA GLU A 302 27.46 -2.44 -0.64
C GLU A 302 26.97 -2.80 -2.04
N TYR A 303 27.04 -4.07 -2.43
CA TYR A 303 26.51 -4.54 -3.70
C TYR A 303 24.99 -4.33 -3.83
N VAL A 304 24.23 -4.69 -2.79
CA VAL A 304 22.77 -4.48 -2.77
C VAL A 304 22.43 -2.98 -2.78
N TRP A 305 23.24 -2.13 -2.13
CA TRP A 305 23.09 -0.67 -2.19
C TRP A 305 23.28 -0.13 -3.62
N GLU A 306 24.26 -0.63 -4.38
CA GLU A 306 24.42 -0.25 -5.78
C GLU A 306 23.23 -0.68 -6.65
N LEU A 307 22.65 -1.84 -6.39
CA LEU A 307 21.42 -2.28 -7.06
C LEU A 307 20.23 -1.40 -6.68
N TYR A 308 20.09 -1.06 -5.40
CA TYR A 308 19.05 -0.16 -4.89
C TYR A 308 19.11 1.21 -5.57
N LYS A 309 20.30 1.79 -5.73
CA LYS A 309 20.50 3.04 -6.47
C LYS A 309 20.21 2.94 -7.96
N LYS A 310 20.23 1.74 -8.57
CA LYS A 310 19.97 1.53 -10.00
C LYS A 310 18.51 1.22 -10.29
N TRP A 311 18.00 0.16 -9.67
CA TRP A 311 16.66 -0.38 -9.86
C TRP A 311 15.59 0.34 -9.04
N GLY A 312 16.00 1.28 -8.20
CA GLY A 312 15.14 1.83 -7.16
C GLY A 312 14.84 0.79 -6.09
N GLU A 313 13.80 1.04 -5.33
CA GLU A 313 13.49 0.32 -4.10
C GLU A 313 12.59 -0.90 -4.33
N ILE A 314 12.90 -1.67 -5.38
CA ILE A 314 12.17 -2.86 -5.79
C ILE A 314 12.97 -4.12 -5.38
N PRO A 315 12.59 -4.82 -4.30
CA PRO A 315 13.34 -5.94 -3.72
C PRO A 315 13.52 -7.13 -4.67
N GLN A 316 12.63 -7.30 -5.64
CA GLN A 316 12.79 -8.35 -6.65
C GLN A 316 14.11 -8.22 -7.42
N PHE A 317 14.55 -7.00 -7.73
CA PHE A 317 15.81 -6.78 -8.47
C PHE A 317 17.00 -6.48 -7.55
N THR A 318 16.76 -5.95 -6.34
CA THR A 318 17.84 -5.63 -5.39
C THR A 318 18.23 -6.81 -4.49
N LEU A 319 17.33 -7.78 -4.28
CA LEU A 319 17.57 -8.98 -3.46
C LEU A 319 17.41 -10.25 -4.28
N PHE A 320 16.19 -10.55 -4.76
CA PHE A 320 15.88 -11.88 -5.32
C PHE A 320 16.65 -12.17 -6.62
N TYR A 321 16.75 -11.20 -7.52
CA TYR A 321 17.53 -11.30 -8.75
C TYR A 321 18.87 -10.56 -8.70
N ALA A 322 19.39 -10.30 -7.50
CA ALA A 322 20.60 -9.50 -7.33
C ALA A 322 21.77 -10.04 -8.17
N GLN A 323 21.98 -11.36 -8.14
CA GLN A 323 23.07 -12.05 -8.84
C GLN A 323 22.69 -12.59 -10.23
N SER A 324 21.54 -12.20 -10.79
CA SER A 324 21.08 -12.69 -12.10
C SER A 324 21.34 -11.68 -13.22
N ASP A 325 22.42 -11.86 -13.98
CA ASP A 325 22.82 -10.95 -15.06
C ASP A 325 21.72 -10.72 -16.10
N GLU A 326 20.96 -11.75 -16.44
CA GLU A 326 19.84 -11.68 -17.39
C GLU A 326 18.73 -10.76 -16.89
N GLN A 327 18.37 -10.88 -15.61
CA GLN A 327 17.36 -10.02 -14.99
C GLN A 327 17.89 -8.60 -14.81
N GLN A 328 19.17 -8.44 -14.44
CA GLN A 328 19.83 -7.14 -14.32
C GLN A 328 19.88 -6.39 -15.66
N ALA A 329 20.04 -7.11 -16.79
CA ALA A 329 20.05 -6.52 -18.12
C ALA A 329 18.71 -5.91 -18.55
N LEU A 330 17.59 -6.31 -17.94
CA LEU A 330 16.25 -5.81 -18.28
C LEU A 330 16.08 -4.31 -18.02
N LEU A 331 16.80 -3.71 -17.08
CA LEU A 331 16.75 -2.26 -16.85
C LEU A 331 17.38 -1.52 -18.03
N LYS A 332 18.55 -1.96 -18.47
CA LYS A 332 19.24 -1.37 -19.62
C LYS A 332 18.40 -1.52 -20.89
N MET A 333 17.77 -2.68 -21.10
CA MET A 333 16.82 -2.88 -22.19
C MET A 333 15.62 -1.93 -22.11
N ALA A 334 15.07 -1.71 -20.90
CA ALA A 334 13.97 -0.77 -20.70
C ALA A 334 14.37 0.66 -21.07
N ILE A 335 15.49 1.17 -20.55
CA ILE A 335 16.04 2.49 -20.90
C ILE A 335 16.27 2.60 -22.43
N ASN A 336 16.83 1.56 -23.03
CA ASN A 336 17.05 1.49 -24.47
C ASN A 336 15.75 1.42 -25.31
N ALA A 337 14.63 1.03 -24.72
CA ALA A 337 13.33 1.01 -25.39
C ALA A 337 12.52 2.32 -25.23
N VAL A 338 12.95 3.24 -24.37
CA VAL A 338 12.25 4.53 -24.14
C VAL A 338 12.04 5.28 -25.45
N ASN A 339 10.80 5.75 -25.62
CA ASN A 339 10.36 6.64 -26.69
C ASN A 339 9.33 7.64 -26.13
N GLU A 340 8.75 8.45 -27.02
CA GLU A 340 7.72 9.44 -26.68
C GLU A 340 6.50 8.91 -25.93
N ASN A 341 6.13 7.62 -26.08
CA ASN A 341 4.98 7.04 -25.39
C ASN A 341 5.15 7.02 -23.86
N LEU A 342 6.39 7.15 -23.36
CA LEU A 342 6.64 7.29 -21.93
C LEU A 342 5.99 8.57 -21.37
N LEU A 343 5.87 9.63 -22.16
CA LEU A 343 5.25 10.89 -21.73
C LEU A 343 3.75 10.71 -21.44
N ASP A 344 3.11 9.74 -22.10
CA ASP A 344 1.70 9.40 -21.90
C ASP A 344 1.50 8.35 -20.79
N PHE A 345 2.54 8.06 -19.98
CA PHE A 345 2.44 7.07 -18.92
C PHE A 345 1.74 7.66 -17.68
N VAL A 346 0.59 7.06 -17.34
CA VAL A 346 -0.25 7.46 -16.19
C VAL A 346 -0.10 6.54 -14.97
N GLY A 347 0.94 5.71 -14.93
CA GLY A 347 1.11 4.69 -13.89
C GLY A 347 0.42 3.37 -14.19
N GLU A 348 -0.36 3.29 -15.27
CA GLU A 348 -1.09 2.09 -15.67
C GLU A 348 -0.71 1.64 -17.07
N THR A 349 -0.77 0.33 -17.34
CA THR A 349 -0.47 -0.22 -18.66
C THR A 349 -1.57 -1.14 -19.16
N THR A 350 -1.71 -1.24 -20.48
CA THR A 350 -2.61 -2.18 -21.16
C THR A 350 -1.88 -3.42 -21.68
N GLU A 351 -0.54 -3.41 -21.64
CA GLU A 351 0.31 -4.49 -22.14
C GLU A 351 1.09 -5.15 -20.99
N ASP A 352 1.21 -6.47 -21.04
CA ASP A 352 1.92 -7.29 -20.05
C ASP A 352 3.45 -7.02 -20.04
N ASN A 353 4.02 -6.64 -21.18
CA ASN A 353 5.46 -6.45 -21.39
C ASN A 353 5.92 -4.99 -21.33
N ASN A 354 5.06 -4.08 -20.87
CA ASN A 354 5.41 -2.67 -20.81
C ASN A 354 6.55 -2.45 -19.78
N SER A 355 7.70 -2.01 -20.29
CA SER A 355 8.91 -1.79 -19.51
C SER A 355 8.92 -0.48 -18.73
N SER A 356 7.92 0.40 -18.91
CA SER A 356 7.82 1.69 -18.21
C SER A 356 7.79 1.52 -16.69
N HIS A 357 7.23 0.43 -16.15
CA HIS A 357 7.24 0.14 -14.70
C HIS A 357 8.63 -0.13 -14.12
N ARG A 358 9.64 -0.38 -14.97
CA ARG A 358 11.05 -0.49 -14.54
C ARG A 358 11.75 0.87 -14.54
N ILE A 359 11.13 1.88 -15.15
CA ILE A 359 11.70 3.20 -15.39
C ILE A 359 11.04 4.24 -14.50
N VAL A 360 9.72 4.12 -14.32
CA VAL A 360 8.88 5.02 -13.55
C VAL A 360 8.09 4.19 -12.55
N HIS A 361 8.16 4.58 -11.27
CA HIS A 361 7.54 3.91 -10.15
C HIS A 361 6.35 4.72 -9.62
N ILE A 362 5.33 3.98 -9.19
CA ILE A 362 4.23 4.48 -8.36
C ILE A 362 4.73 4.68 -6.93
N ARG A 363 4.55 5.88 -6.38
CA ARG A 363 4.90 6.26 -5.01
C ARG A 363 3.65 6.69 -4.25
N PRO A 364 3.11 5.84 -3.37
CA PRO A 364 1.85 6.15 -2.70
C PRO A 364 2.04 7.11 -1.53
N ASN A 365 0.95 7.77 -1.13
CA ASN A 365 0.94 8.59 0.08
C ASN A 365 0.95 7.70 1.34
N VAL A 366 2.06 7.66 2.08
CA VAL A 366 2.23 6.82 3.27
C VAL A 366 1.97 7.60 4.58
N PRO A 367 1.63 6.92 5.70
CA PRO A 367 1.59 7.56 7.02
C PRO A 367 2.95 8.11 7.42
N GLU A 368 2.98 9.33 7.96
CA GLU A 368 4.19 9.86 8.59
C GLU A 368 4.57 9.02 9.81
N VAL A 369 5.86 8.69 9.91
CA VAL A 369 6.45 8.11 11.13
C VAL A 369 6.40 9.19 12.21
N GLY A 370 5.89 8.87 13.40
CA GLY A 370 5.84 9.83 14.51
C GLY A 370 7.21 9.93 15.20
N GLU A 371 7.54 11.11 15.72
CA GLU A 371 8.81 11.47 16.40
C GLU A 371 9.30 10.45 17.46
N LYS A 372 8.43 9.58 17.98
CA LYS A 372 8.82 8.51 18.92
C LYS A 372 9.67 7.40 18.30
N ASP A 373 9.58 7.20 16.99
CA ASP A 373 10.44 6.23 16.30
C ASP A 373 11.77 6.87 15.86
N GLU A 374 11.90 8.22 15.90
CA GLU A 374 13.10 8.95 15.48
C GLU A 374 14.23 8.94 16.52
N GLU A 375 13.92 8.79 17.81
CA GLU A 375 14.95 8.67 18.85
C GLU A 375 15.73 7.34 18.79
N GLU A 376 15.22 6.33 18.05
CA GLU A 376 15.94 5.11 17.69
C GLU A 376 16.67 5.19 16.34
N ILE A 377 16.56 6.32 15.60
CA ILE A 377 17.14 6.52 14.25
C ILE A 377 18.59 7.03 14.30
N VAL A 378 19.22 7.13 15.48
CA VAL A 378 20.67 7.37 15.56
C VAL A 378 21.43 6.10 15.14
N TYR A 379 21.66 5.96 13.83
CA TYR A 379 22.46 4.90 13.22
C TYR A 379 23.91 4.98 13.73
N LYS A 380 24.19 4.27 14.82
CA LYS A 380 25.51 3.65 15.01
C LYS A 380 25.57 2.49 14.02
N ASN A 381 26.25 2.68 12.89
CA ASN A 381 27.15 1.71 12.23
C ASN A 381 27.44 2.17 10.78
N VAL A 382 28.26 3.20 10.65
CA VAL A 382 29.17 3.35 9.49
C VAL A 382 30.56 2.92 9.99
N PRO A 383 31.33 2.11 9.23
CA PRO A 383 32.65 1.69 9.65
C PRO A 383 33.61 2.88 9.60
N VAL A 384 33.86 3.47 10.77
CA VAL A 384 34.96 4.42 10.96
C VAL A 384 36.12 3.64 11.55
N ASN A 385 37.23 3.59 10.81
CA ASN A 385 38.53 3.19 11.36
C ASN A 385 38.85 4.12 12.53
N LYS A 386 38.90 3.57 13.75
CA LYS A 386 39.33 4.29 14.94
C LYS A 386 40.75 3.86 15.29
N GLU A 387 41.69 4.77 15.08
CA GLU A 387 42.89 4.88 15.89
C GLU A 387 42.63 5.88 17.03
N ASP A 388 43.44 5.74 18.07
CA ASP A 388 43.17 5.99 19.48
C ASP A 388 43.08 7.47 19.97
N GLU A 389 42.69 7.55 21.25
CA GLU A 389 43.04 8.55 22.30
C GLU A 389 41.95 9.51 22.81
N ASP A 390 41.35 9.08 23.94
CA ASP A 390 41.37 9.68 25.29
C ASP A 390 40.62 10.99 25.72
N GLU A 391 40.05 10.85 26.93
CA GLU A 391 39.72 11.82 28.00
C GLU A 391 38.35 12.57 28.08
N ILE A 392 37.41 11.94 28.82
CA ILE A 392 36.72 12.38 30.06
C ILE A 392 36.37 13.88 30.26
N PHE A 393 35.08 14.22 30.51
CA PHE A 393 34.58 14.83 31.76
C PHE A 393 33.04 14.95 31.84
N LEU A 394 32.49 14.58 32.99
CA LEU A 394 31.09 14.70 33.44
C LEU A 394 30.78 16.11 33.96
N THR A 395 29.55 16.62 33.79
CA THR A 395 28.75 17.27 34.87
C THR A 395 27.28 17.45 34.48
N ASN A 396 26.40 17.34 35.50
CA ASN A 396 24.94 17.29 35.48
C ASN A 396 24.26 18.67 35.59
N GLU A 397 23.09 18.81 34.93
CA GLU A 397 21.80 19.48 35.33
C GLU A 397 21.77 20.94 35.88
N PRO A 398 20.59 21.66 35.97
CA PRO A 398 19.19 21.25 35.78
C PRO A 398 18.27 22.18 34.94
N LYS A 399 17.04 21.67 34.77
CA LYS A 399 15.82 22.26 34.20
C LYS A 399 15.24 23.41 35.05
N GLU A 400 14.55 24.36 34.40
CA GLU A 400 13.45 25.11 35.02
C GLU A 400 12.24 25.19 34.06
N GLU A 401 11.09 24.75 34.57
CA GLU A 401 9.74 24.96 34.04
C GLU A 401 9.26 26.39 34.35
N LYS A 402 8.36 26.92 33.52
CA LYS A 402 7.21 27.71 34.01
C LYS A 402 6.11 27.87 32.95
N ASP A 403 4.91 27.55 33.41
CA ASP A 403 3.59 27.72 32.81
C ASP A 403 3.19 29.20 32.66
N ASP A 404 2.26 29.48 31.74
CA ASP A 404 0.95 30.10 32.03
C ASP A 404 0.24 30.52 30.73
N ASP A 405 -0.82 29.75 30.42
CA ASP A 405 -2.22 30.12 30.17
C ASP A 405 -2.69 31.34 29.35
N ASP A 406 -3.88 31.11 28.78
CA ASP A 406 -4.95 32.03 28.35
C ASP A 406 -4.92 32.64 26.94
N VAL A 407 -6.03 32.79 26.19
CA VAL A 407 -7.41 32.23 26.12
C VAL A 407 -8.08 32.97 24.93
N GLU A 408 -9.07 32.33 24.27
CA GLU A 408 -10.12 32.93 23.40
C GLU A 408 -9.72 33.65 22.08
N ASP A 409 -10.53 33.71 21.02
CA ASP A 409 -11.62 32.89 20.49
C ASP A 409 -11.95 33.44 19.08
N THR A 410 -12.70 32.64 18.31
CA THR A 410 -13.60 33.06 17.20
C THR A 410 -13.08 33.47 15.80
N SER A 411 -13.33 32.53 14.88
CA SER A 411 -14.27 32.66 13.72
C SER A 411 -13.82 33.21 12.35
N SER A 412 -13.72 32.25 11.42
CA SER A 412 -14.37 32.21 10.08
C SER A 412 -13.82 33.11 8.95
N SER A 413 -13.77 32.74 7.67
CA SER A 413 -14.51 31.75 6.89
C SER A 413 -13.69 31.33 5.65
N SER A 414 -13.88 30.09 5.18
CA SER A 414 -13.39 29.61 3.87
C SER A 414 -14.56 29.21 2.98
N ALA A 415 -14.53 29.68 1.73
CA ALA A 415 -15.45 29.31 0.63
C ALA A 415 -14.59 28.57 -0.43
N LEU A 416 -14.79 27.26 -0.64
CA LEU A 416 -15.83 26.56 -1.44
C LEU A 416 -15.33 26.19 -2.84
N ALA A 417 -15.02 24.89 -2.99
CA ALA A 417 -14.92 24.17 -4.25
C ALA A 417 -16.31 23.73 -4.73
N VAL A 418 -16.53 23.83 -6.04
CA VAL A 418 -17.79 23.49 -6.71
C VAL A 418 -17.79 22.02 -7.14
N SER A 419 -18.83 21.28 -6.74
CA SER A 419 -19.33 20.11 -7.48
C SER A 419 -20.87 20.07 -7.41
N LYS A 420 -21.52 19.87 -8.58
CA LYS A 420 -22.98 19.68 -8.73
C LYS A 420 -23.23 18.16 -8.69
N SER A 421 -23.87 17.62 -7.65
CA SER A 421 -25.30 17.53 -7.34
C SER A 421 -26.02 16.30 -7.93
N ASN A 422 -26.46 15.39 -7.06
CA ASN A 422 -27.87 15.01 -7.00
C ASN A 422 -28.29 14.58 -5.57
N LYS A 423 -29.40 15.17 -5.13
CA LYS A 423 -29.95 15.14 -3.76
C LYS A 423 -30.70 13.84 -3.45
N ARG A 424 -30.56 13.34 -2.22
CA ARG A 424 -31.69 12.94 -1.35
C ARG A 424 -31.26 13.04 0.12
N LYS A 425 -32.05 13.80 0.89
CA LYS A 425 -31.86 14.15 2.31
C LYS A 425 -32.04 12.91 3.20
N GLY A 426 -31.08 12.67 4.09
CA GLY A 426 -31.20 11.83 5.27
C GLY A 426 -30.22 12.35 6.31
N VAL A 427 -30.70 12.62 7.52
CA VAL A 427 -29.96 13.23 8.64
C VAL A 427 -28.76 12.34 9.02
N VAL A 428 -27.56 12.91 9.08
CA VAL A 428 -26.33 12.22 9.48
C VAL A 428 -25.76 12.91 10.72
N GLU A 429 -25.69 12.16 11.81
CA GLU A 429 -24.90 12.47 13.00
C GLU A 429 -23.42 12.63 12.61
N LYS A 430 -22.82 13.75 13.03
CA LYS A 430 -21.40 14.02 12.82
C LYS A 430 -20.55 13.09 13.68
N SER A 431 -19.86 12.14 13.05
CA SER A 431 -18.60 11.62 13.56
C SER A 431 -17.47 12.23 12.72
N ASP A 432 -16.85 13.30 13.22
CA ASP A 432 -15.68 13.92 12.61
C ASP A 432 -14.43 13.03 12.84
N VAL A 433 -14.36 11.92 12.12
CA VAL A 433 -13.10 11.24 11.82
C VAL A 433 -12.79 11.56 10.37
N VAL A 434 -11.91 12.52 10.12
CA VAL A 434 -11.31 12.70 8.80
C VAL A 434 -10.53 11.41 8.52
N GLU A 435 -11.13 10.50 7.76
CA GLU A 435 -10.50 9.27 7.30
C GLU A 435 -9.27 9.69 6.48
N ARG A 436 -8.08 9.66 7.11
CA ARG A 436 -6.83 9.96 6.40
C ARG A 436 -6.64 8.87 5.35
N LEU A 437 -6.75 9.27 4.08
CA LEU A 437 -6.75 8.39 2.93
C LEU A 437 -5.33 7.91 2.57
N PHE A 438 -4.60 7.29 3.50
CA PHE A 438 -3.28 6.71 3.22
C PHE A 438 -3.37 5.58 2.18
N TYR A 439 -2.28 5.40 1.43
CA TYR A 439 -2.14 4.45 0.34
C TYR A 439 -3.18 4.59 -0.76
N SER A 440 -3.95 5.68 -0.85
CA SER A 440 -5.05 5.82 -1.81
C SER A 440 -4.71 6.68 -3.04
N LYS A 441 -3.67 7.51 -2.92
CA LYS A 441 -3.15 8.39 -3.96
C LYS A 441 -1.68 8.03 -4.21
N PHE A 442 -1.16 8.40 -5.36
CA PHE A 442 0.24 8.21 -5.68
C PHE A 442 0.79 9.33 -6.58
N THR A 443 2.11 9.46 -6.58
CA THR A 443 2.89 10.19 -7.57
C THR A 443 3.66 9.21 -8.45
N LEU A 444 4.11 9.69 -9.61
CA LEU A 444 4.97 8.94 -10.52
C LEU A 444 6.35 9.54 -10.46
N GLU A 445 7.35 8.72 -10.16
CA GLU A 445 8.74 9.14 -10.05
C GLU A 445 9.64 8.21 -10.85
N PHE A 446 10.76 8.70 -11.37
CA PHE A 446 11.74 7.81 -11.97
C PHE A 446 12.26 6.80 -10.93
N ALA A 447 12.55 5.59 -11.38
CA ALA A 447 12.99 4.48 -10.54
C ALA A 447 14.23 4.84 -9.72
N SER A 448 15.14 5.61 -10.30
CA SER A 448 16.33 6.12 -9.65
C SER A 448 16.88 7.36 -10.36
N ASP A 449 17.86 8.02 -9.74
CA ASP A 449 18.61 9.10 -10.35
C ASP A 449 19.33 8.64 -11.64
N TYR A 450 20.00 7.47 -11.60
CA TYR A 450 20.63 6.84 -12.75
C TYR A 450 19.67 6.65 -13.93
N VAL A 451 18.48 6.12 -13.66
CA VAL A 451 17.45 5.93 -14.68
C VAL A 451 16.97 7.26 -15.22
N SER A 452 16.72 8.24 -14.34
CA SER A 452 16.23 9.55 -14.73
C SER A 452 17.19 10.27 -15.68
N GLU A 453 18.50 10.26 -15.40
CA GLU A 453 19.51 10.89 -16.25
C GLU A 453 19.53 10.26 -17.65
N ALA A 454 19.62 8.92 -17.71
CA ALA A 454 19.67 8.20 -18.98
C ALA A 454 18.40 8.39 -19.82
N VAL A 455 17.23 8.42 -19.18
CA VAL A 455 15.94 8.62 -19.84
C VAL A 455 15.81 10.05 -20.35
N ILE A 456 16.13 11.05 -19.53
CA ILE A 456 16.00 12.46 -19.89
C ILE A 456 16.95 12.81 -21.03
N ASP A 457 18.21 12.36 -20.98
CA ASP A 457 19.17 12.53 -22.08
C ASP A 457 18.62 11.95 -23.39
N LYS A 458 18.02 10.77 -23.32
CA LYS A 458 17.44 10.13 -24.50
C LYS A 458 16.23 10.87 -25.04
N LEU A 459 15.34 11.36 -24.17
CA LEU A 459 14.17 12.14 -24.58
C LEU A 459 14.58 13.48 -25.18
N ILE A 460 15.58 14.16 -24.61
CA ILE A 460 16.16 15.40 -25.17
C ILE A 460 16.75 15.13 -26.57
N ASN A 461 17.59 14.11 -26.70
CA ASN A 461 18.32 13.83 -27.94
C ASN A 461 17.42 13.37 -29.10
N ASN A 462 16.32 12.65 -28.81
CA ASN A 462 15.50 12.01 -29.85
C ASN A 462 14.07 12.57 -29.98
N TYR A 463 13.55 13.20 -28.93
CA TYR A 463 12.13 13.59 -28.84
C TYR A 463 11.92 15.01 -28.30
N LYS A 464 12.91 15.90 -28.49
CA LYS A 464 12.96 17.29 -27.99
C LYS A 464 11.62 18.04 -28.06
N HIS A 465 11.02 18.14 -29.25
CA HIS A 465 9.79 18.91 -29.45
C HIS A 465 8.60 18.34 -28.66
N LYS A 466 8.49 17.01 -28.57
CA LYS A 466 7.41 16.35 -27.81
C LYS A 466 7.62 16.51 -26.31
N LEU A 467 8.88 16.37 -25.85
CA LEU A 467 9.24 16.62 -24.46
C LEU A 467 8.93 18.06 -24.04
N GLN A 468 9.32 19.04 -24.85
CA GLN A 468 9.02 20.46 -24.59
C GLN A 468 7.51 20.70 -24.56
N SER A 469 6.78 20.23 -25.57
CA SER A 469 5.32 20.36 -25.62
C SER A 469 4.63 19.69 -24.43
N PHE A 470 5.16 18.58 -23.92
CA PHE A 470 4.63 17.87 -22.78
C PHE A 470 4.83 18.65 -21.48
N VAL A 471 6.02 19.21 -21.27
CA VAL A 471 6.34 20.00 -20.08
C VAL A 471 5.57 21.33 -20.06
N GLU A 472 5.40 21.97 -21.21
CA GLU A 472 4.67 23.23 -21.36
C GLU A 472 3.14 23.05 -21.42
N ALA A 473 2.64 21.82 -21.54
CA ALA A 473 1.21 21.55 -21.58
C ALA A 473 0.52 22.03 -20.30
N SER A 474 -0.68 22.59 -20.46
CA SER A 474 -1.46 23.16 -19.36
C SER A 474 -1.58 22.22 -18.16
N SER A 475 -1.41 22.78 -16.95
CA SER A 475 -1.64 22.10 -15.68
C SER A 475 -3.07 21.52 -15.53
N SER A 476 -4.01 21.95 -16.37
CA SER A 476 -5.40 21.45 -16.40
C SER A 476 -5.54 20.01 -16.89
N ILE A 477 -4.55 19.46 -17.60
CA ILE A 477 -4.49 18.03 -17.92
C ILE A 477 -3.91 17.32 -16.69
N THR A 478 -4.80 16.76 -15.88
CA THR A 478 -4.50 16.15 -14.59
C THR A 478 -3.81 14.79 -14.71
N ASP A 479 -4.11 14.06 -15.78
CA ASP A 479 -3.75 12.64 -15.90
C ASP A 479 -2.23 12.40 -15.95
N TYR A 480 -1.48 13.40 -16.43
CA TYR A 480 -0.01 13.36 -16.55
C TYR A 480 0.69 14.32 -15.58
N ALA A 481 -0.04 14.96 -14.67
CA ALA A 481 0.50 16.06 -13.88
C ALA A 481 1.70 15.66 -13.01
N THR A 482 1.67 14.45 -12.44
CA THR A 482 2.74 13.93 -11.59
C THR A 482 4.03 13.67 -12.39
N LEU A 483 3.94 12.88 -13.47
CA LEU A 483 5.09 12.59 -14.33
C LEU A 483 5.66 13.84 -15.00
N ARG A 484 4.80 14.77 -15.42
CA ARG A 484 5.20 16.07 -15.98
C ARG A 484 5.99 16.90 -14.97
N GLY A 485 5.56 16.93 -13.71
CA GLY A 485 6.30 17.56 -12.62
C GLY A 485 7.69 16.94 -12.46
N THR A 486 7.76 15.60 -12.36
CA THR A 486 9.03 14.87 -12.24
C THR A 486 9.97 15.10 -13.41
N ILE A 487 9.47 15.10 -14.65
CA ILE A 487 10.29 15.35 -15.83
C ILE A 487 10.81 16.78 -15.85
N PHE A 488 9.96 17.76 -15.54
CA PHE A 488 10.38 19.16 -15.45
C PHE A 488 11.45 19.37 -14.39
N GLU A 489 11.26 18.80 -13.20
CA GLU A 489 12.24 18.86 -12.12
C GLU A 489 13.61 18.33 -12.56
N ARG A 490 13.66 17.22 -13.30
CA ARG A 490 14.90 16.66 -13.84
C ARG A 490 15.56 17.56 -14.87
N ILE A 491 14.78 18.16 -15.77
CA ILE A 491 15.28 19.14 -16.75
C ILE A 491 15.84 20.37 -16.03
N ALA A 492 15.14 20.86 -15.00
CA ALA A 492 15.54 22.00 -14.20
C ALA A 492 16.87 21.74 -13.48
N HIS A 493 17.03 20.60 -12.80
CA HIS A 493 18.31 20.22 -12.18
C HIS A 493 19.45 20.23 -13.22
N LYS A 494 19.22 19.63 -14.40
CA LYS A 494 20.22 19.59 -15.47
C LYS A 494 20.63 21.00 -15.92
N LYS A 495 19.67 21.89 -16.18
CA LYS A 495 19.94 23.28 -16.59
C LYS A 495 20.66 24.09 -15.51
N LEU A 496 20.27 23.92 -14.25
CA LEU A 496 20.93 24.58 -13.11
C LEU A 496 22.41 24.13 -12.98
N LEU A 497 22.69 22.83 -13.17
CA LEU A 497 24.05 22.26 -13.11
C LEU A 497 24.93 22.62 -14.32
N GLU A 498 24.37 22.73 -15.53
CA GLU A 498 25.10 23.21 -16.73
C GLU A 498 25.68 24.61 -16.51
N GLY A 499 24.98 25.42 -15.71
CA GLY A 499 25.35 26.78 -15.37
C GLY A 499 25.04 27.74 -16.52
N ALA A 500 24.09 28.64 -16.27
CA ALA A 500 23.66 29.67 -17.23
C ALA A 500 23.34 30.97 -16.51
N THR A 501 23.03 32.01 -17.28
CA THR A 501 22.30 33.19 -16.78
C THR A 501 20.82 32.87 -16.76
N PHE A 502 20.17 33.09 -15.62
CA PHE A 502 18.75 32.85 -15.46
C PHE A 502 18.01 34.17 -15.30
N TRP A 503 16.78 34.22 -15.79
CA TRP A 503 15.88 35.33 -15.49
C TRP A 503 15.30 35.13 -14.10
N THR A 504 15.56 36.08 -13.20
CA THR A 504 15.02 36.08 -11.84
C THR A 504 14.13 37.28 -11.61
N ARG A 505 13.11 37.11 -10.77
CA ARG A 505 12.21 38.19 -10.35
C ARG A 505 11.86 38.02 -8.87
N PRO A 506 12.04 39.06 -8.02
CA PRO A 506 11.58 39.00 -6.64
C PRO A 506 10.05 38.91 -6.57
N LEU A 507 9.55 38.11 -5.63
CA LEU A 507 8.11 37.93 -5.38
C LEU A 507 7.60 38.72 -4.18
N PHE A 508 8.49 39.39 -3.43
CA PHE A 508 8.17 40.23 -2.27
C PHE A 508 8.15 41.72 -2.65
N GLU A 509 7.51 42.55 -1.81
CA GLU A 509 7.52 44.00 -1.99
C GLU A 509 8.94 44.57 -1.99
N THR A 510 9.30 45.29 -3.06
CA THR A 510 10.57 46.01 -3.16
C THR A 510 10.32 47.51 -3.07
N THR A 511 11.28 48.26 -2.52
CA THR A 511 11.18 49.72 -2.32
C THR A 511 11.16 50.53 -3.63
N VAL A 512 11.24 49.87 -4.78
CA VAL A 512 11.23 50.49 -6.11
C VAL A 512 9.89 50.20 -6.77
N SER A 513 9.06 51.24 -6.92
CA SER A 513 7.78 51.15 -7.62
C SER A 513 7.97 50.98 -9.13
N ALA A 514 8.12 49.74 -9.60
CA ALA A 514 7.89 49.39 -11.00
C ALA A 514 7.48 47.92 -11.14
N PRO A 515 6.38 47.60 -11.85
CA PRO A 515 6.06 46.23 -12.22
C PRO A 515 7.09 45.74 -13.25
N CYS A 516 7.60 44.51 -13.09
CA CYS A 516 8.49 43.81 -14.04
C CYS A 516 9.95 44.30 -14.20
N PHE A 517 10.74 44.36 -13.12
CA PHE A 517 12.20 44.19 -13.28
C PHE A 517 12.51 42.70 -13.46
N LYS A 518 12.64 42.25 -14.71
CA LYS A 518 13.38 41.03 -15.02
C LYS A 518 14.85 41.31 -14.73
N ILE A 519 15.41 40.65 -13.73
CA ILE A 519 16.84 40.72 -13.44
C ILE A 519 17.47 39.54 -14.18
N ILE A 520 18.43 39.80 -15.07
CA ILE A 520 19.32 38.75 -15.55
C ILE A 520 20.32 38.53 -14.43
N GLU A 521 20.12 37.46 -13.66
CA GLU A 521 21.04 37.10 -12.60
C GLU A 521 21.88 35.91 -13.07
N ARG A 522 23.20 36.08 -13.02
CA ARG A 522 24.11 34.94 -13.13
C ARG A 522 24.17 34.28 -11.75
N LEU A 523 23.26 33.37 -11.50
CA LEU A 523 23.30 32.57 -10.28
C LEU A 523 24.57 31.71 -10.28
N SER A 524 25.40 31.87 -9.25
CA SER A 524 26.63 31.07 -9.10
C SER A 524 26.30 29.70 -8.54
N ILE A 525 25.68 28.85 -9.36
CA ILE A 525 25.31 27.50 -8.97
C ILE A 525 26.55 26.60 -9.07
N PRO A 526 26.93 25.87 -8.00
CA PRO A 526 28.02 24.92 -8.07
C PRO A 526 27.75 23.80 -9.09
N ARG A 527 28.79 23.37 -9.80
CA ARG A 527 28.69 22.31 -10.82
C ARG A 527 28.76 20.90 -10.24
N HIS A 528 29.20 20.77 -8.98
CA HIS A 528 29.29 19.48 -8.29
C HIS A 528 27.92 19.12 -7.72
N LYS A 529 27.31 18.10 -8.29
CA LYS A 529 26.05 17.50 -7.82
C LYS A 529 26.35 16.59 -6.63
N LEU A 530 25.61 16.77 -5.54
CA LEU A 530 25.64 15.90 -4.36
C LEU A 530 24.22 15.40 -4.10
N LEU A 531 24.02 14.08 -4.16
CA LEU A 531 22.80 13.46 -3.65
C LEU A 531 23.00 13.16 -2.17
N PHE A 532 22.05 13.55 -1.32
CA PHE A 532 22.17 13.33 0.13
C PHE A 532 20.91 12.71 0.73
N SER A 533 21.07 11.89 1.76
CA SER A 533 19.96 11.43 2.61
C SER A 533 19.96 12.13 3.96
N GLU A 534 21.14 12.41 4.50
CA GLU A 534 21.33 13.02 5.81
C GLU A 534 21.93 14.42 5.68
N ILE A 535 21.64 15.29 6.65
CA ILE A 535 22.08 16.69 6.64
C ILE A 535 23.60 16.78 6.76
N ASP A 536 24.23 15.87 7.51
CA ASP A 536 25.68 15.85 7.76
C ASP A 536 26.51 15.53 6.49
N GLU A 537 25.87 14.99 5.45
CA GLU A 537 26.50 14.74 4.15
C GLU A 537 26.69 16.05 3.34
N ILE A 538 25.94 17.11 3.68
CA ILE A 538 25.94 18.36 2.95
C ILE A 538 27.26 19.10 3.15
N ALA A 539 27.92 19.39 2.04
CA ALA A 539 29.16 20.16 2.02
C ALA A 539 28.99 21.49 1.27
N PRO A 540 29.73 22.55 1.68
CA PRO A 540 29.80 23.80 0.91
C PRO A 540 30.21 23.56 -0.55
N ASP A 541 29.88 24.52 -1.43
CA ASP A 541 30.21 24.47 -2.86
C ASP A 541 29.65 23.26 -3.63
N ASN A 542 28.55 22.67 -3.13
CA ASN A 542 27.81 21.61 -3.81
C ASN A 542 26.36 22.01 -4.10
N TYR A 543 25.85 21.52 -5.23
CA TYR A 543 24.42 21.53 -5.54
C TYR A 543 23.79 20.26 -4.98
N CYS A 544 23.13 20.41 -3.83
CA CYS A 544 22.65 19.31 -3.02
C CYS A 544 21.20 18.97 -3.37
N ILE A 545 20.92 17.69 -3.67
CA ILE A 545 19.59 17.18 -4.00
C ILE A 545 19.22 16.08 -2.98
N PRO A 546 18.11 16.21 -2.23
CA PRO A 546 17.69 15.19 -1.29
C PRO A 546 17.23 13.92 -2.02
N ILE A 547 17.66 12.76 -1.54
CA ILE A 547 17.24 11.44 -2.05
C ILE A 547 15.83 11.12 -1.58
N GLN A 548 15.52 11.44 -0.31
CA GLN A 548 14.21 11.20 0.30
C GLN A 548 13.40 12.50 0.31
N LYS A 549 12.28 12.53 -0.41
CA LYS A 549 11.36 13.68 -0.46
C LYS A 549 10.39 13.72 0.74
N THR A 550 10.81 13.21 1.90
CA THR A 550 9.92 12.81 3.01
C THR A 550 9.09 13.93 3.62
N ASN A 551 9.37 15.19 3.35
CA ASN A 551 8.46 16.33 3.46
C ASN A 551 8.97 17.42 2.52
N ALA A 552 8.54 17.41 1.26
CA ALA A 552 9.11 18.21 0.16
C ALA A 552 8.99 19.73 0.36
N THR A 553 9.88 20.28 1.20
CA THR A 553 10.01 21.72 1.38
C THR A 553 10.74 22.36 0.21
N PHE A 554 11.71 21.65 -0.38
CA PHE A 554 12.51 22.10 -1.50
C PHE A 554 13.02 20.88 -2.29
N ASP A 555 13.46 21.11 -3.52
CA ASP A 555 13.98 20.09 -4.43
C ASP A 555 15.51 20.16 -4.57
N ALA A 556 16.13 21.32 -4.30
CA ALA A 556 17.58 21.43 -4.16
C ALA A 556 18.00 22.52 -3.18
N PHE A 557 19.21 22.39 -2.66
CA PHE A 557 19.84 23.33 -1.75
C PHE A 557 21.29 23.59 -2.15
N VAL A 558 21.69 24.86 -2.11
CA VAL A 558 23.07 25.31 -2.22
C VAL A 558 23.41 26.01 -0.90
N PRO A 559 24.25 25.40 -0.05
CA PRO A 559 24.66 26.01 1.20
C PRO A 559 25.33 27.37 0.98
N PRO A 560 25.13 28.35 1.89
CA PRO A 560 24.42 28.22 3.17
C PRO A 560 22.93 28.62 3.16
N ASP A 561 22.43 29.28 2.10
CA ASP A 561 21.22 30.08 2.19
C ASP A 561 20.26 29.97 0.99
N THR A 562 20.58 29.15 -0.02
CA THR A 562 19.90 29.17 -1.31
C THR A 562 19.14 27.88 -1.58
N PHE A 563 17.82 27.96 -1.64
CA PHE A 563 16.90 26.86 -1.87
C PHE A 563 16.23 26.96 -3.24
N PHE A 564 15.92 25.81 -3.83
CA PHE A 564 15.20 25.70 -5.10
C PHE A 564 13.99 24.79 -4.94
N GLN A 565 12.84 25.22 -5.44
CA GLN A 565 11.64 24.40 -5.55
C GLN A 565 11.14 24.46 -6.98
N MET A 566 11.14 23.32 -7.66
CA MET A 566 10.73 23.17 -9.05
C MET A 566 9.22 22.94 -9.10
N THR A 567 8.50 23.73 -9.90
CA THR A 567 7.05 23.53 -9.99
C THR A 567 6.44 23.92 -11.32
N ASN A 568 5.41 23.16 -11.69
CA ASN A 568 4.50 23.43 -12.80
C ASN A 568 3.10 23.83 -12.30
N ALA A 569 2.93 24.05 -10.99
CA ALA A 569 1.69 24.52 -10.38
C ALA A 569 1.76 26.04 -10.17
N LYS A 570 0.61 26.73 -10.19
CA LYS A 570 0.54 28.17 -9.86
C LYS A 570 0.65 28.46 -8.37
N ASN A 571 0.21 27.49 -7.56
CA ASN A 571 0.22 27.56 -6.11
C ASN A 571 1.06 26.39 -5.60
N ASN A 572 2.16 26.70 -4.94
CA ASN A 572 3.04 25.73 -4.30
C ASN A 572 3.58 26.32 -2.99
N PRO A 573 2.88 26.12 -1.86
CA PRO A 573 3.28 26.65 -0.57
C PRO A 573 4.64 26.11 -0.11
N ILE A 574 5.37 26.90 0.68
CA ILE A 574 6.63 26.47 1.30
C ILE A 574 6.29 25.83 2.65
N ILE A 575 6.53 24.52 2.80
CA ILE A 575 6.38 23.83 4.07
C ILE A 575 7.57 24.17 4.97
N THR A 576 7.40 25.07 5.94
CA THR A 576 8.54 25.61 6.70
C THR A 576 9.16 24.59 7.66
N HIS A 577 8.40 23.58 8.08
CA HIS A 577 8.89 22.56 9.00
C HIS A 577 9.97 21.70 8.34
N GLY A 578 11.07 21.48 9.06
CA GLY A 578 12.25 20.79 8.55
C GLY A 578 13.20 21.71 7.76
N LEU A 579 12.79 22.90 7.34
CA LEU A 579 13.71 23.84 6.69
C LEU A 579 14.73 24.41 7.69
N GLU A 580 14.32 24.55 8.95
CA GLU A 580 15.13 25.09 10.04
C GLU A 580 16.42 24.31 10.33
N GLN A 581 16.52 23.07 9.84
CA GLN A 581 17.71 22.22 10.01
C GLN A 581 18.84 22.57 9.03
N TYR A 582 18.51 23.21 7.90
CA TYR A 582 19.48 23.63 6.87
C TYR A 582 19.95 25.07 7.07
N ILE A 583 19.33 25.80 8.00
CA ILE A 583 19.54 27.24 8.17
C ILE A 583 20.37 27.49 9.41
N ASN A 584 21.42 28.30 9.27
CA ASN A 584 22.11 28.86 10.41
C ASN A 584 21.22 29.90 11.12
N LYS A 585 20.68 29.54 12.29
CA LYS A 585 19.80 30.39 13.09
C LYS A 585 20.52 31.61 13.71
N ASN A 586 21.85 31.57 13.80
CA ASN A 586 22.66 32.67 14.34
C ASN A 586 23.06 33.69 13.27
N ASP A 587 22.81 33.39 11.99
CA ASP A 587 23.00 34.32 10.89
C ASP A 587 21.73 35.16 10.69
N ASN A 588 21.88 36.41 10.25
CA ASN A 588 20.78 37.31 9.89
C ASN A 588 20.69 37.54 8.37
N SER A 589 21.50 36.85 7.57
CA SER A 589 21.46 36.89 6.10
C SER A 589 20.09 36.46 5.56
N ASP A 590 19.69 37.06 4.43
CA ASP A 590 18.48 36.65 3.72
C ASP A 590 18.61 35.21 3.20
N ILE A 591 17.53 34.44 3.32
CA ILE A 591 17.42 33.09 2.77
C ILE A 591 16.78 33.21 1.40
N LYS A 592 17.48 32.80 0.35
CA LYS A 592 17.00 32.90 -1.04
C LYS A 592 16.22 31.65 -1.37
N PHE A 593 14.95 31.80 -1.72
CA PHE A 593 14.08 30.70 -2.09
C PHE A 593 13.58 30.89 -3.52
N TYR A 594 14.13 30.10 -4.45
CA TYR A 594 13.81 30.18 -5.86
C TYR A 594 12.74 29.17 -6.25
N PHE A 595 11.61 29.67 -6.76
CA PHE A 595 10.66 28.88 -7.52
C PHE A 595 11.16 28.76 -8.95
N VAL A 596 11.56 27.56 -9.33
CA VAL A 596 12.06 27.23 -10.66
C VAL A 596 10.87 26.87 -11.55
N LEU A 597 10.65 27.66 -12.60
CA LEU A 597 9.40 27.69 -13.35
C LEU A 597 9.63 27.55 -14.86
N PRO A 598 8.70 26.89 -15.58
CA PRO A 598 8.67 27.00 -17.04
C PRO A 598 8.26 28.42 -17.46
N LYS A 599 8.72 28.83 -18.65
CA LYS A 599 8.49 30.16 -19.25
C LYS A 599 7.07 30.69 -19.14
N HIS A 600 6.07 29.81 -19.33
CA HIS A 600 4.66 30.21 -19.33
C HIS A 600 4.09 30.57 -17.94
N LEU A 601 4.74 30.15 -16.84
CA LEU A 601 4.31 30.48 -15.47
C LEU A 601 5.04 31.69 -14.90
N TYR A 602 6.29 31.91 -15.31
CA TYR A 602 7.22 32.89 -14.72
C TYR A 602 6.63 34.29 -14.52
N GLU A 603 6.00 34.87 -15.54
CA GLU A 603 5.46 36.24 -15.49
C GLU A 603 4.31 36.39 -14.50
N SER A 604 3.50 35.34 -14.35
CA SER A 604 2.27 35.36 -13.55
C SER A 604 2.40 34.72 -12.17
N TYR A 605 3.61 34.29 -11.80
CA TYR A 605 3.83 33.58 -10.54
C TYR A 605 3.93 34.56 -9.37
N ASP A 606 3.14 34.34 -8.33
CA ASP A 606 3.04 35.24 -7.19
C ASP A 606 3.75 34.67 -5.95
N GLU A 607 3.91 35.49 -4.91
CA GLU A 607 4.44 35.05 -3.61
C GLU A 607 3.60 33.90 -3.05
N GLN A 608 4.28 32.87 -2.56
CA GLN A 608 3.65 31.66 -2.03
C GLN A 608 3.48 31.74 -0.52
N ALA A 609 2.41 31.13 -0.02
CA ALA A 609 2.14 31.03 1.40
C ALA A 609 3.16 30.11 2.10
N LEU A 610 3.46 30.43 3.35
CA LEU A 610 4.27 29.59 4.23
C LEU A 610 3.35 28.68 5.04
N HIS A 611 3.56 27.37 4.97
CA HIS A 611 2.70 26.37 5.59
C HIS A 611 3.44 25.59 6.69
N THR A 612 2.68 25.17 7.71
CA THR A 612 3.10 24.16 8.69
C THR A 612 3.20 22.78 8.04
N LYS A 613 3.78 21.80 8.74
CA LYS A 613 3.75 20.37 8.35
C LYS A 613 2.36 19.84 7.97
N LYS A 614 1.29 20.37 8.59
CA LYS A 614 -0.11 19.97 8.34
C LYS A 614 -0.76 20.65 7.13
N ASP A 615 0.03 21.27 6.25
CA ASP A 615 -0.44 22.00 5.07
C ASP A 615 -1.44 23.14 5.40
N THR A 616 -1.24 23.76 6.56
CA THR A 616 -2.00 24.93 7.01
C THR A 616 -1.11 26.16 7.06
N VAL A 617 -1.67 27.33 6.75
CA VAL A 617 -0.95 28.61 6.78
C VAL A 617 -0.28 28.84 8.14
N LEU A 618 1.01 29.13 8.12
CA LEU A 618 1.82 29.40 9.30
C LEU A 618 1.43 30.75 9.92
N LYS A 619 0.73 30.69 11.07
CA LYS A 619 0.27 31.88 11.80
C LYS A 619 1.36 32.51 12.68
N LYS A 620 2.08 31.69 13.45
CA LYS A 620 3.20 32.12 14.30
C LYS A 620 4.50 31.94 13.51
N ARG A 621 5.16 33.04 13.15
CA ARG A 621 6.39 33.02 12.35
C ARG A 621 7.62 33.13 13.26
N PRO A 622 8.46 32.08 13.37
CA PRO A 622 9.78 32.19 13.98
C PRO A 622 10.62 33.29 13.32
N CYS A 623 11.53 33.93 14.05
CA CYS A 623 12.33 35.05 13.53
C CYS A 623 13.06 34.71 12.23
N TRP A 624 13.59 33.48 12.11
CA TRP A 624 14.30 33.05 10.92
C TRP A 624 13.42 32.99 9.66
N VAL A 625 12.10 32.77 9.82
CA VAL A 625 11.16 32.67 8.69
C VAL A 625 11.02 34.01 7.97
N ASN A 626 11.18 35.14 8.67
CA ASN A 626 11.13 36.47 8.07
C ASN A 626 12.34 36.76 7.16
N ARG A 627 13.40 35.94 7.22
CA ARG A 627 14.56 36.03 6.34
C ARG A 627 14.30 35.42 4.96
N ILE A 628 13.22 34.65 4.77
CA ILE A 628 12.92 34.00 3.48
C ILE A 628 12.50 35.06 2.45
N LYS A 629 13.29 35.16 1.38
CA LYS A 629 13.03 35.98 0.19
C LYS A 629 12.70 35.06 -0.98
N GLN A 630 11.47 35.19 -1.48
CA GLN A 630 10.98 34.36 -2.58
C GLN A 630 11.30 35.01 -3.93
N TYR A 631 11.77 34.20 -4.87
CA TYR A 631 12.11 34.61 -6.23
C TYR A 631 11.48 33.64 -7.23
N ALA A 632 10.99 34.15 -8.36
CA ALA A 632 10.71 33.35 -9.54
C ALA A 632 12.00 33.24 -10.39
N LEU A 633 12.30 32.04 -10.88
CA LEU A 633 13.44 31.72 -11.74
C LEU A 633 12.92 31.04 -13.01
N GLU A 634 13.15 31.64 -14.17
CA GLU A 634 12.75 31.08 -15.46
C GLU A 634 13.78 30.05 -15.94
N VAL A 635 13.31 28.84 -16.25
CA VAL A 635 14.09 27.84 -17.00
C VAL A 635 13.54 27.78 -18.42
N GLU A 636 14.36 28.22 -19.38
CA GLU A 636 14.04 28.03 -20.79
C GLU A 636 14.23 26.55 -21.17
N LEU A 637 13.18 25.98 -21.74
CA LEU A 637 13.13 24.60 -22.20
C LEU A 637 13.62 24.45 -23.64
N GLU A 638 14.45 25.38 -24.12
CA GLU A 638 15.21 25.17 -25.36
C GLU A 638 16.26 24.07 -25.10
N LEU A 639 15.79 22.83 -25.24
CA LEU A 639 16.45 21.60 -24.79
C LEU A 639 17.60 21.12 -25.67
#